data_AF-A0A0P8A7I7-F1
#
_entry.id   AF-A0A0P8A7I7-F1
#
_cell.length_a   1.000
_cell.length_b   1.000
_cell.length_c   1.000
_cell.angle_alpha   90.00
_cell.angle_beta   90.00
_cell.angle_gamma   90.00
#
_symmetry.space_group_name_H-M   'P 1'
#
loop_
_entity.id
_entity.type
_entity.pdbx_description
1 polymer ?
#
loop_
_entity_poly.entity_id
_entity_poly.type
_entity_poly.pdbx_seq_one_letter_code
_entity_poly.pdbx_strand_id
1 'polypeptide(L)'
;METNELKLKDLSPFADPGTSVEVLEAEFRMTRSERPVTVARDIAGYMISVDGQTRHYPGAGAVLAGPVFADLSKVARYQAAHLAPERMIGRPVPITCRMREIDGHFPAWTGGEKPWESLDRWLRAAQSSRQRDGTDFLLIDGPAGVGKTTVVREAALSRAETFDGSAPLILQVVSRGRVLQNIADLIAFALQDVRSGLTVSQLIVLMRHNLVTLAIDGFDELSDPNGFETAWSGLNSLIRDARGAATFLLAGRETFVSTDTMRKQLTSFNAGRDRLAALSLGDPDAGAAREWLLEQNGWSQELLRKEFVEPIFVEGSYALRPFFLHLISREPEALASDEPPASDLLTYLVNTMTHREAEKFVDALDPPDGSSAAAKFELYVGRFLEEVARDLAENQSEALSDDALDLLARVAAEGLLPSDQISAVAQRARTVVFLANDLKAGDVRFAHEQLLQHFLAREALRSVGEGEIPRYIRRNLFGREALEAFGHVARGREEEANRFLKAVRRQLVLPSRDRTNINLAVLGVAAACAAVYDDANLEIGDIGLGELYFPFAAPDGITFRGTTISILRAASADLRKVRFESGVVIVTLEIDGRTLLPLCIPLPQILVRSDGTTADQDDIKRALSPVEVVNDLDTLFWSESLSELLGRIDRYRTFWLRTNVNDTDPPGRKIIAHPDWERVYLALKELDLVTVKTRQASGTRAAFVHFRQDMSLMEHRELHRKLMQNGGA
;
A
#
# COMPACT_ATOMS: atom_id res chain seq x y z
N MET A 1 42.79 -24.52 9.62
CA MET A 1 42.86 -25.24 8.34
C MET A 1 41.81 -26.35 8.25
N GLU A 2 40.92 -26.52 9.24
CA GLU A 2 40.03 -27.70 9.33
C GLU A 2 38.70 -27.60 8.56
N THR A 3 38.26 -26.43 8.10
CA THR A 3 36.98 -26.26 7.36
C THR A 3 37.02 -26.64 5.89
N ASN A 4 38.18 -27.03 5.36
CA ASN A 4 38.37 -27.38 3.95
C ASN A 4 38.58 -28.90 3.72
N GLU A 5 38.38 -29.70 4.76
CA GLU A 5 38.53 -31.15 4.72
C GLU A 5 37.18 -31.85 4.67
N LEU A 6 37.03 -32.82 3.76
CA LEU A 6 35.85 -33.67 3.70
C LEU A 6 35.85 -34.61 4.89
N LYS A 7 34.75 -34.63 5.65
CA LYS A 7 34.52 -35.58 6.74
C LYS A 7 33.51 -36.62 6.30
N LEU A 8 33.50 -37.77 6.98
CA LEU A 8 32.52 -38.84 6.75
C LEU A 8 31.08 -38.29 6.72
N LYS A 9 30.74 -37.43 7.69
CA LYS A 9 29.42 -36.77 7.79
C LYS A 9 29.03 -35.87 6.61
N ASP A 10 29.99 -35.44 5.79
CA ASP A 10 29.73 -34.61 4.61
C ASP A 10 29.43 -35.48 3.37
N LEU A 11 29.91 -36.72 3.35
CA LEU A 11 29.73 -37.65 2.24
C LEU A 11 28.59 -38.65 2.46
N SER A 12 28.32 -39.03 3.72
CA SER A 12 27.24 -39.97 4.05
C SER A 12 25.86 -39.57 3.49
N PRO A 13 25.44 -38.28 3.49
CA PRO A 13 24.15 -37.89 2.92
C PRO A 13 24.05 -38.06 1.39
N PHE A 14 25.16 -38.26 0.69
CA PHE A 14 25.22 -38.46 -0.76
C PHE A 14 25.34 -39.93 -1.19
N ALA A 15 25.47 -40.86 -0.24
CA ALA A 15 25.46 -42.29 -0.52
C ALA A 15 24.03 -42.80 -0.78
N ASP A 16 23.92 -43.92 -1.50
CA ASP A 16 22.62 -44.53 -1.79
C ASP A 16 21.95 -45.05 -0.52
N PRO A 17 20.60 -44.99 -0.42
CA PRO A 17 19.87 -45.55 0.71
C PRO A 17 20.24 -47.02 0.95
N GLY A 18 20.57 -47.36 2.21
CA GLY A 18 20.97 -48.71 2.59
C GLY A 18 22.45 -49.05 2.34
N THR A 19 23.25 -48.11 1.85
CA THR A 19 24.71 -48.27 1.70
C THR A 19 25.48 -47.46 2.76
N SER A 20 26.72 -47.85 3.06
CA SER A 20 27.60 -47.14 4.01
C SER A 20 28.80 -46.54 3.30
N VAL A 21 29.29 -45.41 3.82
CA VAL A 21 30.56 -44.83 3.39
C VAL A 21 31.67 -45.46 4.23
N GLU A 22 32.58 -46.18 3.57
CA GLU A 22 33.76 -46.77 4.20
C GLU A 22 34.91 -45.76 4.18
N VAL A 23 35.63 -45.64 5.29
CA VAL A 23 36.84 -44.82 5.41
C VAL A 23 38.05 -45.74 5.46
N LEU A 24 38.89 -45.71 4.44
CA LEU A 24 40.12 -46.48 4.35
C LEU A 24 41.29 -45.50 4.22
N GLU A 25 42.09 -45.38 5.28
CA GLU A 25 43.20 -44.42 5.37
C GLU A 25 42.75 -42.97 5.08
N ALA A 26 43.03 -42.44 3.88
CA ALA A 26 42.66 -41.10 3.40
C ALA A 26 41.68 -41.14 2.21
N GLU A 27 41.02 -42.29 2.01
CA GLU A 27 40.05 -42.56 0.96
C GLU A 27 38.65 -42.81 1.55
N PHE A 28 37.62 -42.23 0.92
CA PHE A 28 36.23 -42.55 1.18
C PHE A 28 35.68 -43.39 0.03
N ARG A 29 35.10 -44.55 0.33
CA ARG A 29 34.42 -45.40 -0.65
C ARG A 29 32.93 -45.43 -0.36
N MET A 30 32.12 -45.20 -1.38
CA MET A 30 30.66 -45.23 -1.27
C MET A 30 30.02 -45.71 -2.56
N THR A 31 28.75 -46.08 -2.47
CA THR A 31 27.92 -46.31 -3.65
C THR A 31 26.98 -45.13 -3.82
N ARG A 32 26.89 -44.60 -5.03
CA ARG A 32 25.98 -43.53 -5.38
C ARG A 32 25.39 -43.74 -6.77
N SER A 33 24.08 -43.63 -6.88
CA SER A 33 23.34 -43.91 -8.11
C SER A 33 23.73 -45.27 -8.72
N GLU A 34 23.85 -46.28 -7.85
CA GLU A 34 24.27 -47.65 -8.15
C GLU A 34 25.72 -47.79 -8.65
N ARG A 35 26.54 -46.75 -8.52
CA ARG A 35 27.93 -46.73 -9.00
C ARG A 35 28.92 -46.60 -7.84
N PRO A 36 30.05 -47.32 -7.88
CA PRO A 36 31.12 -47.15 -6.90
C PRO A 36 31.80 -45.79 -7.12
N VAL A 37 31.88 -45.02 -6.04
CA VAL A 37 32.56 -43.71 -5.99
C VAL A 37 33.66 -43.77 -4.94
N THR A 38 34.87 -43.51 -5.37
CA THR A 38 36.05 -43.33 -4.52
C THR A 38 36.38 -41.85 -4.46
N VAL A 39 36.54 -41.29 -3.26
CA VAL A 39 37.04 -39.94 -3.03
C VAL A 39 38.34 -40.04 -2.22
N ALA A 40 39.46 -39.75 -2.86
CA ALA A 40 40.79 -39.76 -2.23
C ALA A 40 41.33 -38.34 -2.09
N ARG A 41 42.00 -38.04 -0.98
CA ARG A 41 42.71 -36.77 -0.82
C ARG A 41 44.16 -36.91 -1.30
N ASP A 42 44.62 -35.92 -2.07
CA ASP A 42 46.01 -35.79 -2.53
C ASP A 42 46.58 -34.42 -2.10
N ILE A 43 47.89 -34.23 -2.26
CA ILE A 43 48.63 -32.99 -2.01
C ILE A 43 48.03 -31.81 -2.77
N ALA A 44 47.48 -32.05 -3.98
CA ALA A 44 46.88 -31.02 -4.82
C ALA A 44 45.37 -30.77 -4.56
N GLY A 45 44.71 -31.58 -3.71
CA GLY A 45 43.26 -31.45 -3.46
C GLY A 45 42.58 -32.81 -3.27
N TYR A 46 41.58 -33.10 -4.09
CA TYR A 46 40.80 -34.34 -4.05
C TYR A 46 40.69 -34.97 -5.44
N MET A 47 40.81 -36.30 -5.49
CA MET A 47 40.52 -37.10 -6.66
C MET A 47 39.22 -37.86 -6.45
N ILE A 48 38.28 -37.74 -7.38
CA ILE A 48 37.06 -38.54 -7.41
C ILE A 48 37.19 -39.55 -8.55
N SER A 49 37.05 -40.84 -8.24
CA SER A 49 36.98 -41.91 -9.23
C SER A 49 35.56 -42.47 -9.28
N VAL A 50 34.93 -42.47 -10.46
CA VAL A 50 33.62 -43.08 -10.71
C VAL A 50 33.76 -43.97 -11.93
N ASP A 51 33.42 -45.25 -11.81
CA ASP A 51 33.53 -46.24 -12.90
C ASP A 51 34.92 -46.23 -13.59
N GLY A 52 35.99 -45.99 -12.82
CA GLY A 52 37.38 -45.92 -13.31
C GLY A 52 37.80 -44.59 -13.95
N GLN A 53 36.88 -43.63 -14.14
CA GLN A 53 37.22 -42.28 -14.56
C GLN A 53 37.56 -41.41 -13.36
N THR A 54 38.77 -40.83 -13.37
CA THR A 54 39.27 -40.00 -12.26
C THR A 54 39.26 -38.54 -12.63
N ARG A 55 38.73 -37.68 -11.75
CA ARG A 55 38.72 -36.22 -11.89
C ARG A 55 39.32 -35.56 -10.66
N HIS A 56 40.08 -34.49 -10.87
CA HIS A 56 40.75 -33.75 -9.80
C HIS A 56 39.97 -32.48 -9.44
N TYR A 57 39.89 -32.18 -8.15
CA TYR A 57 39.19 -31.03 -7.58
C TYR A 57 40.09 -30.31 -6.56
N PRO A 58 40.12 -28.96 -6.57
CA PRO A 58 41.05 -28.19 -5.74
C PRO A 58 40.71 -28.19 -4.24
N GLY A 59 39.51 -28.64 -3.84
CA GLY A 59 39.08 -28.64 -2.44
C GLY A 59 37.73 -29.30 -2.20
N ALA A 60 37.37 -29.44 -0.93
CA ALA A 60 36.15 -30.11 -0.48
C ALA A 60 34.88 -29.49 -1.10
N GLY A 61 34.79 -28.16 -1.11
CA GLY A 61 33.66 -27.45 -1.73
C GLY A 61 33.51 -27.75 -3.22
N ALA A 62 34.63 -27.83 -3.96
CA ALA A 62 34.62 -28.14 -5.39
C ALA A 62 34.19 -29.59 -5.67
N VAL A 63 34.55 -30.53 -4.79
CA VAL A 63 34.06 -31.92 -4.83
C VAL A 63 32.54 -31.93 -4.67
N LEU A 64 32.02 -31.32 -3.59
CA LEU A 64 30.60 -31.32 -3.26
C LEU A 64 29.75 -30.58 -4.30
N ALA A 65 30.25 -29.50 -4.89
CA ALA A 65 29.58 -28.75 -5.95
C ALA A 65 29.59 -29.48 -7.32
N GLY A 66 30.49 -30.45 -7.48
CA GLY A 66 30.75 -31.13 -8.75
C GLY A 66 29.59 -32.01 -9.24
N PRO A 67 29.65 -32.47 -10.51
CA PRO A 67 28.58 -33.23 -11.14
C PRO A 67 28.35 -34.62 -10.53
N VAL A 68 29.36 -35.19 -9.88
CA VAL A 68 29.22 -36.44 -9.13
C VAL A 68 28.42 -36.22 -7.85
N PHE A 69 28.44 -35.01 -7.29
CA PHE A 69 27.80 -34.67 -6.03
C PHE A 69 26.54 -33.83 -6.21
N ALA A 70 26.58 -32.52 -5.99
CA ALA A 70 25.37 -31.71 -6.07
C ALA A 70 25.05 -31.15 -7.47
N ASP A 71 26.00 -31.21 -8.40
CA ASP A 71 25.89 -30.60 -9.73
C ASP A 71 25.32 -29.16 -9.68
N LEU A 72 25.95 -28.29 -8.88
CA LEU A 72 25.41 -26.96 -8.63
C LEU A 72 25.30 -26.11 -9.90
N SER A 73 26.13 -26.38 -10.91
CA SER A 73 26.00 -25.74 -12.23
C SER A 73 24.70 -26.13 -12.95
N LYS A 74 24.20 -27.36 -12.76
CA LYS A 74 22.89 -27.77 -13.25
C LYS A 74 21.76 -27.17 -12.41
N VAL A 75 21.90 -27.15 -11.09
CA VAL A 75 20.92 -26.51 -10.19
C VAL A 75 20.77 -25.02 -10.53
N ALA A 76 21.88 -24.30 -10.70
CA ALA A 76 21.90 -22.89 -11.08
C ALA A 76 21.13 -22.62 -12.38
N ARG A 77 21.33 -23.45 -13.41
CA ARG A 77 20.61 -23.31 -14.69
C ARG A 77 19.10 -23.51 -14.53
N TYR A 78 18.67 -24.48 -13.74
CA TYR A 78 17.24 -24.69 -13.48
C TYR A 78 16.64 -23.60 -12.61
N GLN A 79 17.37 -23.14 -11.59
CA GLN A 79 16.95 -22.00 -10.78
C GLN A 79 16.79 -20.74 -11.63
N ALA A 80 17.75 -20.42 -12.50
CA ALA A 80 17.63 -19.30 -13.43
C ALA A 80 16.41 -19.46 -14.35
N ALA A 81 16.20 -20.66 -14.92
CA ALA A 81 15.04 -20.93 -15.76
C ALA A 81 13.70 -20.84 -15.01
N HIS A 82 13.67 -21.19 -13.73
CA HIS A 82 12.49 -21.11 -12.88
C HIS A 82 12.15 -19.67 -12.46
N LEU A 83 13.15 -18.86 -12.14
CA LEU A 83 12.97 -17.48 -11.65
C LEU A 83 12.87 -16.43 -12.78
N ALA A 84 13.46 -16.70 -13.95
CA ALA A 84 13.47 -15.77 -15.09
C ALA A 84 12.09 -15.31 -15.59
N PRO A 85 11.02 -16.13 -15.58
CA PRO A 85 9.70 -15.70 -16.04
C PRO A 85 9.14 -14.50 -15.26
N GLU A 86 9.50 -14.36 -13.98
CA GLU A 86 9.05 -13.25 -13.13
C GLU A 86 10.08 -12.11 -13.02
N ARG A 87 11.17 -12.17 -13.79
CA ARG A 87 12.24 -11.18 -13.77
C ARG A 87 11.67 -9.77 -13.92
N MET A 88 12.13 -8.85 -13.08
CA MET A 88 11.78 -7.45 -13.26
C MET A 88 12.36 -6.91 -14.57
N ILE A 89 11.46 -6.43 -15.42
CA ILE A 89 11.78 -5.76 -16.68
C ILE A 89 11.71 -4.25 -16.43
N GLY A 90 12.79 -3.53 -16.74
CA GLY A 90 12.87 -2.08 -16.56
C GLY A 90 13.54 -1.64 -15.25
N ARG A 91 13.40 -0.35 -14.91
CA ARG A 91 13.96 0.23 -13.69
C ARG A 91 13.06 -0.13 -12.50
N PRO A 92 13.60 -0.69 -11.41
CA PRO A 92 12.78 -1.01 -10.23
C PRO A 92 12.18 0.25 -9.62
N VAL A 93 11.05 0.08 -8.94
CA VAL A 93 10.56 1.12 -8.03
C VAL A 93 11.67 1.42 -7.01
N PRO A 94 12.05 2.69 -6.81
CA PRO A 94 13.06 3.04 -5.82
C PRO A 94 12.59 2.58 -4.44
N ILE A 95 13.51 2.08 -3.63
CA ILE A 95 13.27 1.74 -2.23
C ILE A 95 14.42 2.25 -1.38
N THR A 96 14.11 2.68 -0.17
CA THR A 96 15.15 3.02 0.80
C THR A 96 15.66 1.73 1.46
N CYS A 97 16.97 1.64 1.64
CA CYS A 97 17.62 0.47 2.22
C CYS A 97 18.57 0.93 3.33
N ARG A 98 18.38 0.40 4.54
CA ARG A 98 19.26 0.70 5.68
C ARG A 98 19.81 -0.60 6.26
N MET A 99 21.12 -0.77 6.20
CA MET A 99 21.81 -1.88 6.86
C MET A 99 22.21 -1.48 8.28
N ARG A 100 22.01 -2.39 9.23
CA ARG A 100 22.46 -2.27 10.62
C ARG A 100 23.22 -3.54 11.02
N GLU A 101 24.45 -3.37 11.48
CA GLU A 101 25.21 -4.43 12.14
C GLU A 101 24.75 -4.56 13.58
N ILE A 102 24.45 -5.79 14.02
CA ILE A 102 23.88 -6.05 15.35
C ILE A 102 24.88 -6.84 16.20
N ASP A 103 25.41 -7.93 15.66
CA ASP A 103 26.41 -8.78 16.32
C ASP A 103 27.49 -9.19 15.31
N GLY A 104 28.75 -9.06 15.72
CA GLY A 104 29.91 -9.29 14.86
C GLY A 104 30.20 -8.12 13.91
N HIS A 105 31.19 -8.31 13.05
CA HIS A 105 31.60 -7.30 12.07
C HIS A 105 31.26 -7.76 10.65
N PHE A 106 30.55 -6.92 9.91
CA PHE A 106 30.23 -7.12 8.50
C PHE A 106 30.95 -6.07 7.63
N PRO A 107 31.08 -6.33 6.32
CA PRO A 107 31.49 -5.28 5.39
C PRO A 107 30.43 -4.18 5.35
N ALA A 108 30.89 -2.96 5.11
CA ALA A 108 30.02 -1.80 4.94
C ALA A 108 29.02 -2.02 3.79
N TRP A 109 27.77 -1.66 4.03
CA TRP A 109 26.74 -1.64 3.00
C TRP A 109 26.98 -0.48 2.04
N THR A 110 27.15 -0.79 0.75
CA THR A 110 27.12 0.20 -0.31
C THR A 110 25.75 0.14 -0.97
N GLY A 111 24.90 1.13 -0.72
CA GLY A 111 23.64 1.28 -1.45
C GLY A 111 23.87 1.40 -2.96
N GLY A 112 22.84 1.08 -3.72
CA GLY A 112 22.84 1.16 -5.17
C GLY A 112 21.42 1.27 -5.68
N GLU A 113 21.29 1.71 -6.94
CA GLU A 113 19.99 1.88 -7.62
C GLU A 113 19.16 0.59 -7.65
N LYS A 114 19.83 -0.56 -7.72
CA LYS A 114 19.22 -1.88 -7.61
C LYS A 114 19.56 -2.51 -6.25
N PRO A 115 18.57 -2.65 -5.35
CA PRO A 115 18.78 -3.21 -4.01
C PRO A 115 19.33 -4.64 -4.03
N TRP A 116 18.89 -5.47 -4.97
CA TRP A 116 19.33 -6.87 -5.06
C TRP A 116 20.78 -7.03 -5.52
N GLU A 117 21.29 -6.13 -6.39
CA GLU A 117 22.71 -6.12 -6.77
C GLU A 117 23.59 -5.69 -5.59
N SER A 118 23.08 -4.75 -4.79
CA SER A 118 23.74 -4.32 -3.55
C SER A 118 23.75 -5.44 -2.51
N LEU A 119 22.64 -6.17 -2.38
CA LEU A 119 22.53 -7.37 -1.54
C LEU A 119 23.50 -8.47 -2.00
N ASP A 120 23.55 -8.78 -3.28
CA ASP A 120 24.46 -9.79 -3.84
C ASP A 120 25.92 -9.46 -3.55
N ARG A 121 26.31 -8.20 -3.79
CA ARG A 121 27.67 -7.70 -3.51
C ARG A 121 28.01 -7.78 -2.03
N TRP A 122 27.08 -7.36 -1.17
CA TRP A 122 27.26 -7.42 0.28
C TRP A 122 27.41 -8.86 0.76
N LEU A 123 26.59 -9.80 0.25
CA LEU A 123 26.69 -11.22 0.59
C LEU A 123 28.06 -11.81 0.21
N ARG A 124 28.57 -11.49 -0.98
CA ARG A 124 29.91 -11.93 -1.43
C ARG A 124 31.02 -11.40 -0.50
N ALA A 125 30.92 -10.13 -0.11
CA ALA A 125 31.88 -9.52 0.81
C ALA A 125 31.77 -10.10 2.23
N ALA A 126 30.55 -10.36 2.71
CA ALA A 126 30.30 -10.96 4.02
C ALA A 126 30.87 -12.38 4.10
N GLN A 127 30.70 -13.16 3.03
CA GLN A 127 31.24 -14.50 2.90
C GLN A 127 32.78 -14.52 2.86
N SER A 128 33.40 -13.51 2.23
CA SER A 128 34.86 -13.38 2.15
C SER A 128 35.52 -12.97 3.47
N SER A 129 34.79 -12.27 4.34
CA SER A 129 35.26 -11.75 5.64
C SER A 129 34.88 -12.63 6.84
N ARG A 130 34.41 -13.85 6.58
CA ARG A 130 33.81 -14.74 7.59
C ARG A 130 34.82 -15.30 8.59
N GLN A 131 34.38 -15.45 9.85
CA GLN A 131 35.08 -16.19 10.89
C GLN A 131 34.94 -17.71 10.70
N ARG A 132 35.98 -18.48 11.03
CA ARG A 132 35.94 -19.95 10.93
C ARG A 132 34.87 -20.52 11.88
N ASP A 133 34.07 -21.46 11.37
CA ASP A 133 33.00 -22.16 12.09
C ASP A 133 31.83 -21.28 12.60
N GLY A 134 31.71 -20.05 12.08
CA GLY A 134 30.62 -19.12 12.36
C GLY A 134 29.49 -19.16 11.32
N THR A 135 28.26 -18.96 11.78
CA THR A 135 27.08 -18.81 10.92
C THR A 135 26.74 -17.34 10.75
N ASP A 136 26.42 -16.92 9.52
CA ASP A 136 25.96 -15.56 9.24
C ASP A 136 24.45 -15.51 9.08
N PHE A 137 23.83 -14.53 9.74
CA PHE A 137 22.41 -14.23 9.64
C PHE A 137 22.21 -12.83 9.07
N LEU A 138 21.40 -12.74 8.02
CA LEU A 138 20.88 -11.47 7.53
C LEU A 138 19.36 -11.47 7.67
N LEU A 139 18.87 -10.52 8.45
CA LEU A 139 17.44 -10.21 8.53
C LEU A 139 17.08 -9.22 7.43
N ILE A 140 16.01 -9.49 6.70
CA ILE A 140 15.43 -8.53 5.77
C ILE A 140 14.05 -8.18 6.28
N ASP A 141 13.95 -7.00 6.86
CA ASP A 141 12.72 -6.47 7.42
C ASP A 141 12.16 -5.32 6.59
N GLY A 142 10.91 -4.99 6.86
CA GLY A 142 10.19 -3.92 6.21
C GLY A 142 8.71 -4.23 6.10
N PRO A 143 7.89 -3.21 5.84
CA PRO A 143 6.45 -3.34 5.74
C PRO A 143 6.01 -4.19 4.54
N ALA A 144 4.75 -4.61 4.53
CA ALA A 144 4.24 -5.45 3.46
C ALA A 144 4.08 -4.65 2.15
N GLY A 145 4.42 -5.25 1.01
CA GLY A 145 4.42 -4.56 -0.28
C GLY A 145 5.66 -3.70 -0.57
N VAL A 146 6.67 -3.67 0.32
CA VAL A 146 7.94 -2.93 0.09
C VAL A 146 8.90 -3.63 -0.88
N GLY A 147 8.64 -4.88 -1.25
CA GLY A 147 9.45 -5.62 -2.23
C GLY A 147 10.50 -6.59 -1.65
N LYS A 148 10.40 -7.03 -0.40
CA LYS A 148 11.30 -8.04 0.21
C LYS A 148 11.50 -9.28 -0.67
N THR A 149 10.40 -9.93 -1.03
CA THR A 149 10.38 -11.10 -1.92
C THR A 149 11.06 -10.83 -3.24
N THR A 150 10.79 -9.66 -3.83
CA THR A 150 11.39 -9.23 -5.08
C THR A 150 12.91 -9.07 -4.95
N VAL A 151 13.40 -8.43 -3.88
CA VAL A 151 14.84 -8.24 -3.65
C VAL A 151 15.57 -9.57 -3.50
N VAL A 152 15.02 -10.50 -2.72
CA VAL A 152 15.61 -11.84 -2.53
C VAL A 152 15.60 -12.64 -3.83
N ARG A 153 14.47 -12.63 -4.55
CA ARG A 153 14.30 -13.36 -5.82
C ARG A 153 15.24 -12.86 -6.91
N GLU A 154 15.35 -11.55 -7.11
CA GLU A 154 16.26 -10.98 -8.10
C GLU A 154 17.74 -11.21 -7.75
N ALA A 155 18.09 -11.18 -6.46
CA ALA A 155 19.45 -11.54 -6.02
C ALA A 155 19.74 -13.02 -6.33
N ALA A 156 18.78 -13.92 -6.06
CA ALA A 156 18.90 -15.34 -6.36
C ALA A 156 18.97 -15.63 -7.86
N LEU A 157 18.18 -14.93 -8.68
CA LEU A 157 18.23 -15.03 -10.14
C LEU A 157 19.58 -14.55 -10.68
N SER A 158 20.04 -13.36 -10.27
CA SER A 158 21.32 -12.81 -10.71
C SER A 158 22.50 -13.72 -10.34
N ARG A 159 22.48 -14.31 -9.13
CA ARG A 159 23.47 -15.28 -8.68
C ARG A 159 23.45 -16.56 -9.52
N ALA A 160 22.26 -17.04 -9.91
CA ALA A 160 22.10 -18.25 -10.71
C ALA A 160 22.54 -18.06 -12.17
N GLU A 161 22.23 -16.90 -12.79
CA GLU A 161 22.63 -16.57 -14.17
C GLU A 161 24.16 -16.43 -14.31
N THR A 162 24.81 -15.92 -13.29
CA THR A 162 26.26 -15.66 -13.27
C THR A 162 27.05 -16.76 -12.55
N PHE A 163 26.44 -17.91 -12.28
CA PHE A 163 27.04 -18.94 -11.46
C PHE A 163 28.26 -19.60 -12.13
N ASP A 164 29.43 -19.33 -11.56
CA ASP A 164 30.73 -19.90 -11.94
C ASP A 164 31.37 -20.72 -10.79
N GLY A 165 30.65 -20.87 -9.66
CA GLY A 165 31.16 -21.51 -8.44
C GLY A 165 32.01 -20.62 -7.54
N SER A 166 32.24 -19.35 -7.88
CA SER A 166 32.99 -18.39 -7.05
C SER A 166 32.22 -17.92 -5.81
N ALA A 167 30.90 -18.01 -5.84
CA ALA A 167 30.01 -17.64 -4.74
C ALA A 167 28.86 -18.65 -4.62
N PRO A 168 28.33 -18.87 -3.40
CA PRO A 168 27.23 -19.80 -3.17
C PRO A 168 25.97 -19.42 -3.94
N LEU A 169 25.18 -20.41 -4.33
CA LEU A 169 23.83 -20.15 -4.82
C LEU A 169 22.95 -19.63 -3.69
N ILE A 170 21.97 -18.80 -4.01
CA ILE A 170 20.92 -18.38 -3.06
C ILE A 170 19.70 -19.24 -3.37
N LEU A 171 19.38 -20.20 -2.50
CA LEU A 171 18.16 -20.99 -2.62
C LEU A 171 17.05 -20.26 -1.86
N GLN A 172 16.12 -19.65 -2.60
CA GLN A 172 14.94 -19.03 -2.02
C GLN A 172 13.89 -20.09 -1.71
N VAL A 173 13.38 -20.04 -0.48
CA VAL A 173 12.31 -20.87 0.04
C VAL A 173 11.17 -19.94 0.39
N VAL A 174 10.07 -20.05 -0.35
CA VAL A 174 8.91 -19.17 -0.21
C VAL A 174 7.83 -19.89 0.60
N SER A 175 7.33 -19.24 1.64
CA SER A 175 6.11 -19.70 2.32
C SER A 175 4.93 -19.69 1.33
N ARG A 176 4.22 -20.82 1.22
CA ARG A 176 3.01 -20.92 0.38
C ARG A 176 1.73 -20.76 1.20
N GLY A 177 1.84 -20.26 2.43
CA GLY A 177 0.72 -20.03 3.35
C GLY A 177 -0.04 -21.28 3.82
N ARG A 178 0.36 -22.50 3.44
CA ARG A 178 -0.39 -23.72 3.82
C ARG A 178 -0.27 -23.97 5.32
N VAL A 179 -1.40 -24.32 5.95
CA VAL A 179 -1.49 -24.69 7.37
C VAL A 179 -0.59 -25.90 7.64
N LEU A 180 0.24 -25.84 8.70
CA LEU A 180 1.16 -26.89 9.19
C LEU A 180 2.46 -27.18 8.40
N GLN A 181 2.95 -26.28 7.57
CA GLN A 181 4.25 -26.49 6.90
C GLN A 181 5.44 -26.32 7.86
N ASN A 182 6.28 -27.35 8.00
CA ASN A 182 7.57 -27.22 8.67
C ASN A 182 8.67 -26.74 7.70
N ILE A 183 9.78 -26.22 8.22
CA ILE A 183 10.89 -25.69 7.40
C ILE A 183 11.49 -26.77 6.47
N ALA A 184 11.51 -28.04 6.89
CA ALA A 184 12.07 -29.11 6.07
C ALA A 184 11.23 -29.38 4.82
N ASP A 185 9.89 -29.32 4.94
CA ASP A 185 8.96 -29.48 3.82
C ASP A 185 9.12 -28.33 2.83
N LEU A 186 9.22 -27.09 3.32
CA LEU A 186 9.47 -25.93 2.48
C LEU A 186 10.78 -26.06 1.68
N ILE A 187 11.85 -26.49 2.33
CA ILE A 187 13.13 -26.77 1.67
C ILE A 187 12.95 -27.84 0.60
N ALA A 188 12.25 -28.93 0.91
CA ALA A 188 12.01 -30.02 -0.03
C ALA A 188 11.26 -29.53 -1.27
N PHE A 189 10.23 -28.69 -1.11
CA PHE A 189 9.51 -28.07 -2.22
C PHE A 189 10.42 -27.15 -3.06
N ALA A 190 11.22 -26.28 -2.43
CA ALA A 190 12.14 -25.42 -3.17
C ALA A 190 13.17 -26.23 -3.98
N LEU A 191 13.67 -27.34 -3.42
CA LEU A 191 14.59 -28.25 -4.13
C LEU A 191 13.92 -28.97 -5.31
N GLN A 192 12.62 -29.26 -5.22
CA GLN A 192 11.81 -29.81 -6.31
C GLN A 192 11.55 -28.79 -7.41
N ASP A 193 11.22 -27.54 -7.05
CA ASP A 193 10.95 -26.45 -8.00
C ASP A 193 12.17 -26.22 -8.92
N VAL A 194 13.38 -26.23 -8.35
CA VAL A 194 14.63 -26.10 -9.11
C VAL A 194 15.15 -27.43 -9.69
N ARG A 195 14.37 -28.52 -9.60
CA ARG A 195 14.70 -29.86 -10.15
C ARG A 195 16.10 -30.35 -9.77
N SER A 196 16.53 -30.08 -8.54
CA SER A 196 17.90 -30.34 -8.09
C SER A 196 18.22 -31.83 -7.94
N GLY A 197 17.22 -32.66 -7.61
CA GLY A 197 17.44 -34.04 -7.18
C GLY A 197 18.11 -34.18 -5.81
N LEU A 198 18.28 -33.06 -5.08
CA LEU A 198 18.90 -33.03 -3.77
C LEU A 198 17.89 -33.29 -2.65
N THR A 199 18.38 -33.85 -1.55
CA THR A 199 17.61 -33.99 -0.30
C THR A 199 17.93 -32.86 0.69
N VAL A 200 17.07 -32.68 1.70
CA VAL A 200 17.30 -31.69 2.79
C VAL A 200 18.64 -31.94 3.48
N SER A 201 18.99 -33.20 3.77
CA SER A 201 20.26 -33.57 4.39
C SER A 201 21.47 -33.22 3.54
N GLN A 202 21.37 -33.35 2.21
CA GLN A 202 22.42 -32.94 1.28
C GLN A 202 22.56 -31.42 1.23
N LEU A 203 21.44 -30.67 1.22
CA LEU A 203 21.46 -29.22 1.29
C LEU A 203 22.17 -28.72 2.55
N ILE A 204 21.92 -29.32 3.71
CA ILE A 204 22.58 -28.98 4.97
C ILE A 204 24.11 -29.07 4.85
N VAL A 205 24.63 -30.09 4.15
CA VAL A 205 26.07 -30.20 3.88
C VAL A 205 26.55 -29.07 2.98
N LEU A 206 25.81 -28.74 1.91
CA LEU A 206 26.17 -27.64 1.00
C LEU A 206 26.18 -26.29 1.71
N MET A 207 25.24 -26.06 2.63
CA MET A 207 25.20 -24.86 3.48
C MET A 207 26.42 -24.80 4.41
N ARG A 208 26.76 -25.91 5.08
CA ARG A 208 27.93 -26.02 5.96
C ARG A 208 29.23 -25.63 5.25
N HIS A 209 29.35 -25.95 3.96
CA HIS A 209 30.51 -25.66 3.12
C HIS A 209 30.41 -24.34 2.34
N ASN A 210 29.44 -23.47 2.66
CA ASN A 210 29.20 -22.19 1.99
C ASN A 210 29.02 -22.30 0.46
N LEU A 211 28.34 -23.36 0.01
CA LEU A 211 28.01 -23.58 -1.40
C LEU A 211 26.57 -23.16 -1.73
N VAL A 212 25.71 -23.14 -0.71
CA VAL A 212 24.34 -22.64 -0.82
C VAL A 212 24.02 -21.76 0.40
N THR A 213 23.47 -20.59 0.12
CA THR A 213 22.84 -19.68 1.08
C THR A 213 21.35 -19.97 1.09
N LEU A 214 20.77 -20.19 2.26
CA LEU A 214 19.34 -20.43 2.40
C LEU A 214 18.63 -19.10 2.66
N ALA A 215 17.70 -18.72 1.79
CA ALA A 215 16.85 -17.56 1.99
C ALA A 215 15.41 -18.01 2.26
N ILE A 216 14.91 -17.78 3.47
CA ILE A 216 13.53 -18.07 3.86
C ILE A 216 12.74 -16.77 3.73
N ASP A 217 11.80 -16.75 2.79
CA ASP A 217 10.96 -15.60 2.46
C ASP A 217 9.52 -15.84 2.93
N GLY A 218 8.98 -14.85 3.66
CA GLY A 218 7.73 -15.00 4.40
C GLY A 218 7.91 -15.80 5.69
N PHE A 219 9.01 -15.60 6.41
CA PHE A 219 9.25 -16.30 7.69
C PHE A 219 8.14 -16.03 8.72
N ASP A 220 7.49 -14.86 8.65
CA ASP A 220 6.32 -14.49 9.44
C ASP A 220 5.08 -15.38 9.19
N GLU A 221 4.96 -15.94 7.99
CA GLU A 221 3.84 -16.80 7.63
C GLU A 221 3.98 -18.24 8.15
N LEU A 222 5.18 -18.61 8.64
CA LEU A 222 5.46 -19.93 9.22
C LEU A 222 5.10 -20.03 10.70
N SER A 223 4.75 -18.90 11.31
CA SER A 223 4.31 -18.82 12.69
C SER A 223 2.79 -18.93 12.82
N ASP A 224 2.30 -20.14 13.06
CA ASP A 224 0.96 -20.40 13.62
C ASP A 224 0.94 -19.98 15.12
N PRO A 225 -0.18 -19.50 15.70
CA PRO A 225 -0.37 -19.37 17.15
C PRO A 225 0.12 -20.57 18.00
N ASN A 226 0.02 -21.81 17.49
CA ASN A 226 0.60 -23.01 18.14
C ASN A 226 1.94 -23.47 17.51
N GLY A 227 2.37 -22.87 16.40
CA GLY A 227 3.54 -23.25 15.60
C GLY A 227 4.70 -22.25 15.62
N PHE A 228 4.55 -21.11 16.32
CA PHE A 228 5.63 -20.14 16.51
C PHE A 228 6.87 -20.81 17.11
N GLU A 229 6.69 -21.60 18.18
CA GLU A 229 7.78 -22.41 18.74
C GLU A 229 8.31 -23.44 17.74
N THR A 230 7.45 -24.02 16.90
CA THR A 230 7.80 -25.06 15.92
C THR A 230 8.67 -24.52 14.79
N ALA A 231 8.40 -23.32 14.27
CA ALA A 231 9.22 -22.67 13.23
C ALA A 231 10.61 -22.31 13.76
N TRP A 232 10.68 -21.68 14.95
CA TRP A 232 11.96 -21.37 15.61
C TRP A 232 12.72 -22.63 16.03
N SER A 233 12.03 -23.68 16.49
CA SER A 233 12.63 -24.98 16.83
C SER A 233 13.22 -25.65 15.58
N GLY A 234 12.48 -25.66 14.47
CA GLY A 234 12.95 -26.14 13.17
C GLY A 234 14.19 -25.38 12.69
N LEU A 235 14.17 -24.05 12.80
CA LEU A 235 15.31 -23.20 12.45
C LEU A 235 16.50 -23.45 13.37
N ASN A 236 16.29 -23.59 14.69
CA ASN A 236 17.34 -23.91 15.66
C ASN A 236 18.00 -25.27 15.38
N SER A 237 17.22 -26.28 14.97
CA SER A 237 17.77 -27.57 14.54
C SER A 237 18.58 -27.41 13.25
N LEU A 238 18.02 -26.71 12.26
CA LEU A 238 18.69 -26.48 10.99
C LEU A 238 20.02 -25.72 11.16
N ILE A 239 20.05 -24.68 12.00
CA ILE A 239 21.27 -23.94 12.35
C ILE A 239 22.30 -24.88 12.99
N ARG A 240 21.88 -25.71 13.95
CA ARG A 240 22.76 -26.67 14.63
C ARG A 240 23.39 -27.64 13.63
N ASP A 241 22.61 -28.14 12.69
CA ASP A 241 23.05 -29.15 11.72
C ASP A 241 23.88 -28.53 10.59
N ALA A 242 23.57 -27.30 10.18
CA ALA A 242 24.28 -26.56 9.13
C ALA A 242 25.50 -25.78 9.65
N ARG A 243 25.81 -25.82 10.96
CA ARG A 243 26.97 -25.13 11.53
C ARG A 243 28.26 -25.41 10.77
N GLY A 244 29.04 -24.35 10.58
CA GLY A 244 30.28 -24.35 9.80
C GLY A 244 30.43 -22.98 9.14
N ALA A 245 30.09 -22.91 7.85
CA ALA A 245 30.09 -21.68 7.07
C ALA A 245 28.71 -21.45 6.40
N ALA A 246 27.63 -21.60 7.17
CA ALA A 246 26.28 -21.39 6.64
C ALA A 246 25.89 -19.91 6.66
N THR A 247 25.15 -19.48 5.63
CA THR A 247 24.47 -18.17 5.58
C THR A 247 22.96 -18.39 5.54
N PHE A 248 22.24 -17.69 6.41
CA PHE A 248 20.78 -17.64 6.43
C PHE A 248 20.31 -16.21 6.13
N LEU A 249 19.42 -16.07 5.13
CA LEU A 249 18.63 -14.87 4.92
C LEU A 249 17.21 -15.14 5.44
N LEU A 250 16.73 -14.31 6.35
CA LEU A 250 15.37 -14.43 6.88
C LEU A 250 14.63 -13.16 6.49
N ALA A 251 13.72 -13.27 5.52
CA ALA A 251 12.88 -12.17 5.08
C ALA A 251 11.47 -12.33 5.66
N GLY A 252 10.98 -11.26 6.29
CA GLY A 252 9.67 -11.25 6.89
C GLY A 252 9.27 -9.84 7.29
N ARG A 253 8.10 -9.70 7.90
CA ARG A 253 7.70 -8.40 8.48
C ARG A 253 8.59 -8.07 9.68
N GLU A 254 8.86 -6.78 9.87
CA GLU A 254 9.64 -6.22 10.99
C GLU A 254 9.17 -6.73 12.37
N THR A 255 7.89 -7.06 12.41
CA THR A 255 7.12 -7.62 13.51
C THR A 255 7.55 -9.01 13.98
N PHE A 256 7.93 -9.89 13.05
CA PHE A 256 8.31 -11.29 13.33
C PHE A 256 9.82 -11.50 13.31
N VAL A 257 10.51 -10.70 12.50
CA VAL A 257 11.95 -10.78 12.27
C VAL A 257 12.62 -9.57 12.94
N SER A 258 12.31 -9.33 14.22
CA SER A 258 12.99 -8.29 14.99
C SER A 258 14.30 -8.83 15.57
N THR A 259 15.26 -7.93 15.79
CA THR A 259 16.56 -8.27 16.38
C THR A 259 16.42 -8.84 17.79
N ASP A 260 15.46 -8.32 18.57
CA ASP A 260 15.20 -8.78 19.93
C ASP A 260 14.49 -10.14 19.95
N THR A 261 13.56 -10.37 19.03
CA THR A 261 12.91 -11.67 18.86
C THR A 261 13.92 -12.73 18.47
N MET A 262 14.80 -12.45 17.50
CA MET A 262 15.88 -13.35 17.09
C MET A 262 16.79 -13.71 18.27
N ARG A 263 17.24 -12.73 19.05
CA ARG A 263 18.10 -12.99 20.23
C ARG A 263 17.42 -13.86 21.28
N LYS A 264 16.11 -13.70 21.47
CA LYS A 264 15.33 -14.49 22.44
C LYS A 264 15.04 -15.91 21.95
N GLN A 265 14.72 -16.08 20.67
CA GLN A 265 14.19 -17.33 20.10
C GLN A 265 15.27 -18.23 19.48
N LEU A 266 16.39 -17.66 19.01
CA LEU A 266 17.52 -18.44 18.50
C LEU A 266 18.46 -18.88 19.63
N THR A 267 18.06 -19.91 20.37
CA THR A 267 18.93 -20.57 21.35
C THR A 267 20.20 -21.16 20.73
N SER A 268 20.16 -21.47 19.43
CA SER A 268 21.34 -21.86 18.66
C SER A 268 22.21 -20.68 18.21
N PHE A 269 21.91 -19.43 18.53
CA PHE A 269 22.80 -18.31 18.19
C PHE A 269 23.91 -18.14 19.24
N ASN A 270 25.15 -17.88 18.80
CA ASN A 270 26.27 -17.58 19.70
C ASN A 270 27.04 -16.35 19.22
N ALA A 271 26.87 -15.22 19.91
CA ALA A 271 27.47 -13.93 19.57
C ALA A 271 29.01 -13.93 19.50
N GLY A 272 29.69 -14.92 20.09
CA GLY A 272 31.15 -15.05 20.02
C GLY A 272 31.69 -15.66 18.71
N ARG A 273 30.82 -16.24 17.87
CA ARG A 273 31.18 -16.88 16.60
C ARG A 273 30.24 -16.56 15.44
N ASP A 274 28.96 -16.34 15.74
CA ASP A 274 27.91 -16.11 14.77
C ASP A 274 27.74 -14.59 14.59
N ARG A 275 27.39 -14.16 13.37
CA ARG A 275 27.21 -12.74 13.05
C ARG A 275 25.77 -12.47 12.64
N LEU A 276 25.24 -11.31 13.03
CA LEU A 276 23.87 -10.89 12.75
C LEU A 276 23.84 -9.46 12.19
N ALA A 277 23.22 -9.29 11.03
CA ALA A 277 22.91 -7.99 10.43
C ALA A 277 21.42 -7.91 10.07
N ALA A 278 20.89 -6.70 9.96
CA ALA A 278 19.54 -6.43 9.48
C ALA A 278 19.56 -5.39 8.35
N LEU A 279 18.86 -5.71 7.27
CA LEU A 279 18.58 -4.85 6.13
C LEU A 279 17.11 -4.44 6.17
N SER A 280 16.86 -3.20 6.55
CA SER A 280 15.51 -2.62 6.57
C SER A 280 15.19 -1.99 5.22
N LEU A 281 14.08 -2.43 4.62
CA LEU A 281 13.53 -1.87 3.40
C LEU A 281 12.41 -0.89 3.74
N GLY A 282 12.46 0.31 3.18
CA GLY A 282 11.46 1.36 3.39
C GLY A 282 10.87 1.89 2.09
N ASP A 283 9.92 2.81 2.23
CA ASP A 283 9.35 3.53 1.08
C ASP A 283 10.39 4.35 0.34
N PRO A 284 10.18 4.59 -0.96
CA PRO A 284 10.92 5.61 -1.68
C PRO A 284 10.65 7.00 -1.10
N ASP A 285 11.67 7.84 -1.22
CA ASP A 285 11.51 9.28 -1.08
C ASP A 285 10.55 9.80 -2.17
N ALA A 286 9.70 10.76 -1.81
CA ALA A 286 8.71 11.34 -2.72
C ALA A 286 9.32 11.86 -4.04
N GLY A 287 10.51 12.46 -3.97
CA GLY A 287 11.26 12.90 -5.15
C GLY A 287 11.68 11.76 -6.06
N ALA A 288 12.24 10.69 -5.49
CA ALA A 288 12.64 9.50 -6.23
C ALA A 288 11.43 8.79 -6.86
N ALA A 289 10.29 8.74 -6.16
CA ALA A 289 9.04 8.20 -6.69
C ALA A 289 8.51 9.02 -7.89
N ARG A 290 8.58 10.36 -7.83
CA ARG A 290 8.21 11.25 -8.95
C ARG A 290 9.10 10.99 -10.16
N GLU A 291 10.41 10.97 -9.96
CA GLU A 291 11.38 10.70 -11.04
C GLU A 291 11.13 9.34 -11.67
N TRP A 292 10.92 8.30 -10.86
CA TRP A 292 10.64 6.97 -11.35
C TRP A 292 9.33 6.88 -12.15
N LEU A 293 8.25 7.54 -11.69
CA LEU A 293 6.98 7.57 -12.42
C LEU A 293 7.12 8.26 -13.78
N LEU A 294 7.89 9.35 -13.88
CA LEU A 294 8.13 10.04 -15.16
C LEU A 294 8.85 9.19 -16.21
N GLU A 295 9.55 8.15 -15.79
CA GLU A 295 10.20 7.19 -16.67
C GLU A 295 9.25 6.09 -17.14
N GLN A 296 8.05 6.01 -16.56
CA GLN A 296 7.03 5.03 -16.96
C GLN A 296 6.19 5.57 -18.12
N ASN A 297 5.73 4.65 -18.96
CA ASN A 297 4.90 5.01 -20.12
C ASN A 297 3.61 5.71 -19.67
N GLY A 298 3.27 6.82 -20.32
CA GLY A 298 2.03 7.57 -20.07
C GLY A 298 2.10 8.61 -18.95
N TRP A 299 3.20 8.69 -18.21
CA TRP A 299 3.40 9.68 -17.16
C TRP A 299 4.09 10.94 -17.68
N SER A 300 3.64 12.10 -17.19
CA SER A 300 4.18 13.41 -17.56
C SER A 300 4.25 14.33 -16.36
N GLN A 301 5.07 15.39 -16.45
CA GLN A 301 5.14 16.44 -15.42
C GLN A 301 3.79 17.12 -15.17
N GLU A 302 2.94 17.20 -16.20
CA GLU A 302 1.58 17.73 -16.09
C GLU A 302 0.69 16.79 -15.28
N LEU A 303 0.76 15.47 -15.54
CA LEU A 303 0.00 14.46 -14.80
C LEU A 303 0.38 14.43 -13.32
N LEU A 304 1.67 14.55 -13.00
CA LEU A 304 2.17 14.56 -11.61
C LEU A 304 1.75 15.79 -10.78
N ARG A 305 1.24 16.83 -11.44
CA ARG A 305 0.74 18.06 -10.80
C ARG A 305 -0.79 18.09 -10.70
N LYS A 306 -1.47 17.04 -11.19
CA LYS A 306 -2.93 16.94 -10.99
C LYS A 306 -3.23 16.77 -9.52
N GLU A 307 -4.32 17.41 -9.07
CA GLU A 307 -4.78 17.44 -7.68
C GLU A 307 -4.97 16.05 -7.07
N PHE A 308 -5.32 15.05 -7.89
CA PHE A 308 -5.51 13.66 -7.43
C PHE A 308 -4.21 12.86 -7.32
N VAL A 309 -3.16 13.29 -8.02
CA VAL A 309 -1.89 12.59 -8.14
C VAL A 309 -0.85 13.22 -7.20
N GLU A 310 -0.89 14.52 -7.01
CA GLU A 310 0.02 15.24 -6.12
C GLU A 310 0.05 14.70 -4.67
N PRO A 311 -1.10 14.31 -4.04
CA PRO A 311 -1.12 13.74 -2.70
C PRO A 311 -0.38 12.40 -2.54
N ILE A 312 -0.12 11.67 -3.65
CA ILE A 312 0.71 10.46 -3.63
C ILE A 312 2.10 10.76 -3.07
N PHE A 313 2.62 11.96 -3.34
CA PHE A 313 3.98 12.34 -3.03
C PHE A 313 4.13 13.13 -1.73
N VAL A 314 3.08 13.17 -0.89
CA VAL A 314 3.21 13.69 0.47
C VAL A 314 4.11 12.72 1.26
N GLU A 315 5.02 13.27 2.06
CA GLU A 315 5.89 12.46 2.90
C GLU A 315 5.05 11.56 3.83
N GLY A 316 5.40 10.27 3.89
CA GLY A 316 4.63 9.28 4.66
C GLY A 316 3.36 8.77 3.96
N SER A 317 3.03 9.25 2.76
CA SER A 317 1.86 8.77 2.00
C SER A 317 1.93 7.26 1.78
N TYR A 318 0.86 6.56 2.14
CA TYR A 318 0.73 5.12 1.93
C TYR A 318 0.87 4.72 0.45
N ALA A 319 0.52 5.62 -0.48
CA ALA A 319 0.64 5.40 -1.91
C ALA A 319 2.10 5.30 -2.40
N LEU A 320 3.08 5.77 -1.62
CA LEU A 320 4.50 5.60 -1.91
C LEU A 320 4.97 4.15 -1.79
N ARG A 321 4.17 3.25 -1.20
CA ARG A 321 4.53 1.83 -1.11
C ARG A 321 4.90 1.30 -2.49
N PRO A 322 6.04 0.60 -2.65
CA PRO A 322 6.48 0.08 -3.95
C PRO A 322 5.41 -0.72 -4.71
N PHE A 323 4.62 -1.52 -4.00
CA PHE A 323 3.46 -2.20 -4.57
C PHE A 323 2.42 -1.24 -5.19
N PHE A 324 2.04 -0.18 -4.48
CA PHE A 324 1.06 0.79 -5.00
C PHE A 324 1.65 1.67 -6.07
N LEU A 325 2.88 2.15 -5.91
CA LEU A 325 3.55 2.90 -6.98
C LEU A 325 3.62 2.10 -8.28
N HIS A 326 3.89 0.80 -8.18
CA HIS A 326 3.84 -0.07 -9.35
C HIS A 326 2.43 -0.17 -9.95
N LEU A 327 1.38 -0.30 -9.12
CA LEU A 327 -0.01 -0.33 -9.59
C LEU A 327 -0.40 0.99 -10.27
N ILE A 328 -0.17 2.11 -9.57
CA ILE A 328 -0.34 3.49 -10.04
C ILE A 328 0.34 3.65 -11.40
N SER A 329 1.61 3.21 -11.53
CA SER A 329 2.38 3.37 -12.76
C SER A 329 1.73 2.76 -14.01
N ARG A 330 0.92 1.72 -13.84
CA ARG A 330 0.26 0.99 -14.93
C ARG A 330 -1.04 1.64 -15.38
N GLU A 331 -1.59 2.57 -14.62
CA GLU A 331 -2.87 3.21 -14.89
C GLU A 331 -2.77 4.74 -15.03
N PRO A 332 -1.82 5.27 -15.84
CA PRO A 332 -1.70 6.71 -16.03
C PRO A 332 -2.99 7.29 -16.62
N GLU A 333 -3.73 6.55 -17.45
CA GLU A 333 -4.97 7.02 -18.06
C GLU A 333 -6.13 7.12 -17.04
N ALA A 334 -6.23 6.17 -16.11
CA ALA A 334 -7.25 6.20 -15.06
C ALA A 334 -7.02 7.38 -14.10
N LEU A 335 -5.75 7.70 -13.83
CA LEU A 335 -5.34 8.82 -12.99
C LEU A 335 -5.21 10.15 -13.77
N ALA A 336 -5.20 10.09 -15.12
CA ALA A 336 -5.21 11.25 -16.01
C ALA A 336 -6.63 11.71 -16.35
N SER A 337 -7.66 10.94 -16.00
CA SER A 337 -9.05 11.38 -16.09
C SER A 337 -9.30 12.56 -15.13
N ASP A 338 -9.92 13.62 -15.62
CA ASP A 338 -10.39 14.75 -14.79
C ASP A 338 -11.74 14.42 -14.11
N GLU A 339 -12.38 13.30 -14.49
CA GLU A 339 -13.44 12.67 -13.71
C GLU A 339 -12.77 11.77 -12.67
N PRO A 340 -12.93 12.02 -11.36
CA PRO A 340 -12.43 11.11 -10.34
C PRO A 340 -13.04 9.73 -10.59
N PRO A 341 -12.29 8.62 -10.40
CA PRO A 341 -12.94 7.33 -10.28
C PRO A 341 -14.07 7.46 -9.23
N ALA A 342 -15.16 6.70 -9.38
CA ALA A 342 -16.29 6.77 -8.45
C ALA A 342 -15.85 6.61 -6.97
N SER A 343 -14.69 6.01 -6.76
CA SER A 343 -13.91 5.91 -5.52
C SER A 343 -12.62 6.75 -5.59
N ASP A 344 -12.19 7.38 -4.49
CA ASP A 344 -10.88 8.05 -4.42
C ASP A 344 -9.69 7.09 -4.59
N LEU A 345 -8.47 7.64 -4.71
CA LEU A 345 -7.26 6.85 -4.94
C LEU A 345 -7.05 5.84 -3.80
N LEU A 346 -7.23 6.28 -2.56
CA LEU A 346 -7.07 5.44 -1.38
C LEU A 346 -8.00 4.23 -1.43
N THR A 347 -9.28 4.44 -1.76
CA THR A 347 -10.29 3.39 -1.87
C THR A 347 -9.95 2.41 -2.98
N TYR A 348 -9.49 2.90 -4.14
CA TYR A 348 -9.00 2.03 -5.20
C TYR A 348 -7.81 1.16 -4.73
N LEU A 349 -6.80 1.77 -4.11
CA LEU A 349 -5.61 1.06 -3.61
C LEU A 349 -5.97 0.04 -2.51
N VAL A 350 -6.86 0.41 -1.59
CA VAL A 350 -7.34 -0.48 -0.51
C VAL A 350 -8.11 -1.65 -1.08
N ASN A 351 -8.99 -1.44 -2.07
CA ASN A 351 -9.74 -2.53 -2.70
C ASN A 351 -8.79 -3.50 -3.42
N THR A 352 -7.82 -3.00 -4.20
CA THR A 352 -6.85 -3.88 -4.88
C THR A 352 -6.01 -4.68 -3.90
N MET A 353 -5.62 -4.10 -2.75
CA MET A 353 -4.92 -4.86 -1.70
C MET A 353 -5.81 -5.86 -0.97
N THR A 354 -7.07 -5.51 -0.74
CA THR A 354 -8.04 -6.41 -0.10
C THR A 354 -8.24 -7.65 -0.98
N HIS A 355 -8.38 -7.45 -2.30
CA HIS A 355 -8.49 -8.53 -3.26
C HIS A 355 -7.25 -9.43 -3.27
N ARG A 356 -6.05 -8.84 -3.39
CA ARG A 356 -4.79 -9.60 -3.33
C ARG A 356 -4.65 -10.38 -2.03
N GLU A 357 -5.04 -9.80 -0.91
CA GLU A 357 -4.96 -10.48 0.38
C GLU A 357 -5.94 -11.65 0.45
N ALA A 358 -7.14 -11.51 -0.11
CA ALA A 358 -8.11 -12.59 -0.24
C ALA A 358 -7.57 -13.76 -1.09
N GLU A 359 -6.88 -13.48 -2.20
CA GLU A 359 -6.24 -14.52 -3.03
C GLU A 359 -5.24 -15.37 -2.22
N LYS A 360 -4.46 -14.77 -1.32
CA LYS A 360 -3.54 -15.51 -0.46
C LYS A 360 -4.24 -16.46 0.52
N PHE A 361 -5.46 -16.12 0.96
CA PHE A 361 -6.26 -17.02 1.77
C PHE A 361 -6.80 -18.17 0.91
N VAL A 362 -7.26 -17.89 -0.31
CA VAL A 362 -7.74 -18.93 -1.25
C VAL A 362 -6.62 -19.91 -1.60
N ASP A 363 -5.46 -19.43 -2.02
CA ASP A 363 -4.32 -20.26 -2.44
C ASP A 363 -3.84 -21.23 -1.35
N ALA A 364 -4.01 -20.81 -0.10
CA ALA A 364 -3.45 -21.51 1.03
C ALA A 364 -4.42 -22.40 1.78
N LEU A 365 -5.71 -22.02 1.80
CA LEU A 365 -6.78 -22.84 2.41
C LEU A 365 -7.42 -23.79 1.41
N ASP A 366 -7.19 -23.59 0.10
CA ASP A 366 -7.73 -24.40 -1.00
C ASP A 366 -9.22 -24.73 -0.81
N PRO A 367 -10.08 -23.70 -0.70
CA PRO A 367 -11.48 -23.89 -0.37
C PRO A 367 -12.21 -24.66 -1.49
N PRO A 368 -13.15 -25.57 -1.16
CA PRO A 368 -13.83 -26.43 -2.14
C PRO A 368 -14.65 -25.66 -3.18
N ASP A 369 -14.96 -24.39 -2.90
CA ASP A 369 -15.81 -23.51 -3.70
C ASP A 369 -15.08 -22.81 -4.87
N GLY A 370 -13.76 -23.04 -5.04
CA GLY A 370 -12.97 -22.53 -6.17
C GLY A 370 -13.03 -21.01 -6.32
N SER A 371 -13.24 -20.50 -7.55
CA SER A 371 -13.27 -19.05 -7.86
C SER A 371 -14.39 -18.27 -7.16
N SER A 372 -15.43 -18.93 -6.64
CA SER A 372 -16.44 -18.27 -5.80
C SER A 372 -15.98 -17.99 -4.37
N ALA A 373 -14.86 -18.59 -3.94
CA ALA A 373 -14.26 -18.35 -2.63
C ALA A 373 -13.59 -16.97 -2.53
N ALA A 374 -12.99 -16.46 -3.62
CA ALA A 374 -12.27 -15.18 -3.60
C ALA A 374 -13.15 -14.03 -3.11
N ALA A 375 -14.39 -13.94 -3.59
CA ALA A 375 -15.35 -12.92 -3.16
C ALA A 375 -15.75 -13.05 -1.68
N LYS A 376 -15.88 -14.28 -1.16
CA LYS A 376 -16.15 -14.53 0.27
C LYS A 376 -14.97 -14.10 1.14
N PHE A 377 -13.74 -14.44 0.71
CA PHE A 377 -12.52 -14.05 1.42
C PHE A 377 -12.27 -12.53 1.35
N GLU A 378 -12.59 -11.88 0.24
CA GLU A 378 -12.52 -10.43 0.12
C GLU A 378 -13.49 -9.74 1.06
N LEU A 379 -14.73 -10.24 1.15
CA LEU A 379 -15.71 -9.78 2.13
C LEU A 379 -15.24 -10.02 3.57
N TYR A 380 -14.62 -11.18 3.84
CA TYR A 380 -14.04 -11.50 5.14
C TYR A 380 -12.93 -10.53 5.53
N VAL A 381 -11.94 -10.30 4.66
CA VAL A 381 -10.82 -9.38 4.93
C VAL A 381 -11.36 -7.97 5.19
N GLY A 382 -12.33 -7.52 4.39
CA GLY A 382 -13.01 -6.26 4.61
C GLY A 382 -13.69 -6.17 5.98
N ARG A 383 -14.53 -7.15 6.34
CA ARG A 383 -15.22 -7.20 7.64
C ARG A 383 -14.25 -7.28 8.81
N PHE A 384 -13.21 -8.10 8.69
CA PHE A 384 -12.19 -8.24 9.72
C PHE A 384 -11.52 -6.91 10.03
N LEU A 385 -11.13 -6.15 8.99
CA LEU A 385 -10.50 -4.85 9.17
C LEU A 385 -11.49 -3.78 9.68
N GLU A 386 -12.77 -3.86 9.31
CA GLU A 386 -13.84 -3.06 9.90
C GLU A 386 -13.98 -3.32 11.41
N GLU A 387 -14.01 -4.59 11.84
CA GLU A 387 -14.08 -4.96 13.27
C GLU A 387 -12.82 -4.54 14.05
N VAL A 388 -11.63 -4.64 13.44
CA VAL A 388 -10.38 -4.14 14.02
C VAL A 388 -10.42 -2.62 14.20
N ALA A 389 -10.86 -1.88 13.18
CA ALA A 389 -11.01 -0.43 13.25
C ALA A 389 -12.03 -0.01 14.32
N ARG A 390 -13.14 -0.75 14.41
CA ARG A 390 -14.16 -0.57 15.44
C ARG A 390 -13.59 -0.75 16.84
N ASP A 391 -12.92 -1.86 17.14
CA ASP A 391 -12.40 -2.13 18.48
C ASP A 391 -11.38 -1.07 18.92
N LEU A 392 -10.43 -0.72 18.04
CA LEU A 392 -9.47 0.36 18.28
C LEU A 392 -10.17 1.69 18.62
N ALA A 393 -11.19 2.06 17.84
CA ALA A 393 -11.94 3.30 18.05
C ALA A 393 -12.80 3.28 19.32
N GLU A 394 -13.44 2.17 19.67
CA GLU A 394 -14.29 2.04 20.87
C GLU A 394 -13.48 2.07 22.17
N ASN A 395 -12.28 1.48 22.12
CA ASN A 395 -11.33 1.41 23.22
C ASN A 395 -10.40 2.63 23.29
N GLN A 396 -10.41 3.51 22.27
CA GLN A 396 -9.47 4.63 22.13
C GLN A 396 -8.02 4.16 22.27
N SER A 397 -7.73 3.02 21.64
CA SER A 397 -6.41 2.40 21.60
C SER A 397 -5.79 2.60 20.23
N GLU A 398 -4.46 2.69 20.19
CA GLU A 398 -3.70 2.70 18.95
C GLU A 398 -3.32 1.28 18.49
N ALA A 399 -3.43 0.27 19.37
CA ALA A 399 -3.06 -1.11 19.10
C ALA A 399 -3.98 -2.16 19.80
N LEU A 400 -3.95 -3.40 19.31
CA LEU A 400 -4.70 -4.56 19.79
C LEU A 400 -3.76 -5.71 20.15
N SER A 401 -4.06 -6.42 21.25
CA SER A 401 -3.38 -7.66 21.62
C SER A 401 -3.74 -8.83 20.70
N ASP A 402 -2.93 -9.89 20.71
CA ASP A 402 -3.17 -11.19 20.05
C ASP A 402 -4.55 -11.76 20.28
N ASP A 403 -4.96 -11.85 21.55
CA ASP A 403 -6.22 -12.48 21.93
C ASP A 403 -7.43 -11.72 21.36
N ALA A 404 -7.35 -10.38 21.37
CA ALA A 404 -8.37 -9.52 20.78
C ALA A 404 -8.43 -9.71 19.26
N LEU A 405 -7.27 -9.78 18.59
CA LEU A 405 -7.22 -9.96 17.15
C LEU A 405 -7.80 -11.31 16.70
N ASP A 406 -7.49 -12.41 17.40
CA ASP A 406 -8.05 -13.74 17.12
C ASP A 406 -9.56 -13.74 17.29
N LEU A 407 -10.06 -13.11 18.36
CA LEU A 407 -11.50 -12.98 18.59
C LEU A 407 -12.19 -12.22 17.45
N LEU A 408 -11.68 -11.04 17.05
CA LEU A 408 -12.26 -10.23 15.98
C LEU A 408 -12.23 -10.95 14.64
N ALA A 409 -11.16 -11.70 14.35
CA ALA A 409 -11.07 -12.52 13.16
C ALA A 409 -12.12 -13.63 13.12
N ARG A 410 -12.45 -14.25 14.25
CA ARG A 410 -13.53 -15.24 14.35
C ARG A 410 -14.90 -14.60 14.16
N VAL A 411 -15.14 -13.45 14.79
CA VAL A 411 -16.39 -12.69 14.67
C VAL A 411 -16.64 -12.29 13.21
N ALA A 412 -15.61 -11.77 12.53
CA ALA A 412 -15.73 -11.37 11.12
C ALA A 412 -15.97 -12.56 10.16
N ALA A 413 -15.51 -13.76 10.52
CA ALA A 413 -15.70 -14.97 9.73
C ALA A 413 -17.06 -15.66 10.00
N GLU A 414 -17.71 -15.37 11.13
CA GLU A 414 -18.95 -16.01 11.54
C GLU A 414 -20.09 -15.73 10.53
N GLY A 415 -20.80 -16.79 10.15
CA GLY A 415 -21.87 -16.73 9.14
C GLY A 415 -21.39 -16.50 7.70
N LEU A 416 -20.09 -16.28 7.48
CA LEU A 416 -19.49 -16.08 6.16
C LEU A 416 -18.67 -17.29 5.70
N LEU A 417 -17.88 -17.88 6.61
CA LEU A 417 -16.99 -19.00 6.33
C LEU A 417 -17.42 -20.28 7.08
N PRO A 418 -17.12 -21.47 6.53
CA PRO A 418 -17.27 -22.75 7.23
C PRO A 418 -16.48 -22.81 8.54
N SER A 419 -16.99 -23.55 9.54
CA SER A 419 -16.40 -23.60 10.89
C SER A 419 -14.95 -24.09 10.95
N ASP A 420 -14.58 -24.99 10.03
CA ASP A 420 -13.22 -25.50 9.86
C ASP A 420 -12.26 -24.43 9.30
N GLN A 421 -12.77 -23.48 8.50
CA GLN A 421 -11.98 -22.37 7.97
C GLN A 421 -11.86 -21.19 8.95
N ILE A 422 -12.84 -20.99 9.85
CA ILE A 422 -12.82 -19.90 10.84
C ILE A 422 -11.54 -19.92 11.68
N SER A 423 -11.13 -21.10 12.17
CA SER A 423 -9.90 -21.20 12.96
C SER A 423 -8.66 -20.91 12.12
N ALA A 424 -8.64 -21.34 10.86
CA ALA A 424 -7.51 -21.13 9.96
C ALA A 424 -7.33 -19.66 9.57
N VAL A 425 -8.43 -18.93 9.36
CA VAL A 425 -8.34 -17.48 9.08
C VAL A 425 -7.94 -16.68 10.32
N ALA A 426 -8.44 -17.05 11.50
CA ALA A 426 -8.09 -16.39 12.76
C ALA A 426 -6.60 -16.54 13.08
N GLN A 427 -6.03 -17.72 12.84
CA GLN A 427 -4.58 -17.95 12.95
C GLN A 427 -3.74 -17.05 12.04
N ARG A 428 -4.29 -16.64 10.90
CA ARG A 428 -3.60 -15.82 9.88
C ARG A 428 -3.92 -14.34 9.95
N ALA A 429 -4.81 -13.92 10.84
CA ALA A 429 -5.23 -12.53 11.00
C ALA A 429 -4.05 -11.55 11.16
N ARG A 430 -2.97 -11.99 11.84
CA ARG A 430 -1.73 -11.22 12.04
C ARG A 430 -0.93 -10.96 10.76
N THR A 431 -1.11 -11.84 9.78
CA THR A 431 -0.43 -11.76 8.49
C THR A 431 -1.20 -10.88 7.50
N VAL A 432 -2.32 -10.26 7.90
CA VAL A 432 -3.05 -9.35 7.01
C VAL A 432 -2.22 -8.10 6.71
N VAL A 433 -2.11 -7.76 5.43
CA VAL A 433 -1.21 -6.71 4.89
C VAL A 433 -1.42 -5.30 5.46
N PHE A 434 -2.63 -5.00 5.96
CA PHE A 434 -3.01 -3.69 6.47
C PHE A 434 -2.58 -3.44 7.92
N LEU A 435 -2.09 -4.47 8.60
CA LEU A 435 -1.67 -4.41 10.00
C LEU A 435 -0.14 -4.43 10.11
N ALA A 436 0.37 -3.67 11.07
CA ALA A 436 1.76 -3.64 11.49
C ALA A 436 1.82 -3.88 13.01
N ASN A 437 2.96 -4.31 13.55
CA ASN A 437 3.07 -4.38 15.00
C ASN A 437 3.20 -2.99 15.58
N ASP A 438 2.79 -2.90 16.83
CA ASP A 438 3.10 -1.78 17.69
C ASP A 438 4.47 -1.96 18.37
N LEU A 439 4.94 -0.93 19.07
CA LEU A 439 6.18 -0.95 19.86
C LEU A 439 6.15 -2.06 20.93
N LYS A 440 4.95 -2.37 21.45
CA LYS A 440 4.74 -3.47 22.40
C LYS A 440 4.64 -4.80 21.66
N ALA A 441 5.55 -5.72 21.98
CA ALA A 441 5.58 -7.05 21.39
C ALA A 441 4.25 -7.79 21.59
N GLY A 442 3.71 -8.35 20.50
CA GLY A 442 2.40 -9.00 20.46
C GLY A 442 1.31 -8.07 19.93
N ASP A 443 1.35 -6.78 20.26
CA ASP A 443 0.29 -5.86 19.88
C ASP A 443 0.40 -5.46 18.38
N VAL A 444 -0.75 -5.28 17.73
CA VAL A 444 -0.88 -4.90 16.32
C VAL A 444 -1.70 -3.63 16.16
N ARG A 445 -1.37 -2.82 15.16
CA ARG A 445 -2.05 -1.58 14.78
C ARG A 445 -2.22 -1.52 13.27
N PHE A 446 -3.03 -0.58 12.78
CA PHE A 446 -3.03 -0.30 11.34
C PHE A 446 -1.66 0.21 10.90
N ALA A 447 -1.20 -0.23 9.73
CA ALA A 447 0.08 0.19 9.17
C ALA A 447 0.12 1.70 8.86
N HIS A 448 -1.05 2.34 8.69
CA HIS A 448 -1.20 3.77 8.45
C HIS A 448 -2.55 4.26 8.96
N GLU A 449 -2.61 5.50 9.47
CA GLU A 449 -3.84 6.08 10.03
C GLU A 449 -4.96 6.22 8.99
N GLN A 450 -4.63 6.62 7.77
CA GLN A 450 -5.63 6.68 6.67
C GLN A 450 -6.33 5.34 6.42
N LEU A 451 -5.65 4.19 6.65
CA LEU A 451 -6.29 2.87 6.54
C LEU A 451 -7.29 2.67 7.67
N LEU A 452 -6.91 3.03 8.91
CA LEU A 452 -7.83 3.00 10.06
C LEU A 452 -9.08 3.84 9.76
N GLN A 453 -8.90 5.08 9.30
CA GLN A 453 -10.03 5.96 8.98
C GLN A 453 -10.90 5.42 7.84
N HIS A 454 -10.28 4.82 6.82
CA HIS A 454 -11.00 4.17 5.72
C HIS A 454 -11.88 3.00 6.20
N PHE A 455 -11.34 2.07 6.98
CA PHE A 455 -12.11 0.92 7.48
C PHE A 455 -13.10 1.32 8.57
N LEU A 456 -12.78 2.32 9.40
CA LEU A 456 -13.72 2.89 10.37
C LEU A 456 -14.91 3.57 9.66
N ALA A 457 -14.67 4.25 8.54
CA ALA A 457 -15.75 4.83 7.74
C ALA A 457 -16.68 3.77 7.15
N ARG A 458 -16.13 2.67 6.62
CA ARG A 458 -16.91 1.54 6.13
C ARG A 458 -17.78 0.92 7.24
N GLU A 459 -17.18 0.73 8.42
CA GLU A 459 -17.90 0.19 9.57
C GLU A 459 -19.01 1.14 10.04
N ALA A 460 -18.73 2.45 10.11
CA ALA A 460 -19.73 3.46 10.46
C ALA A 460 -20.93 3.47 9.50
N LEU A 461 -20.67 3.40 8.19
CA LEU A 461 -21.72 3.30 7.16
C LEU A 461 -22.59 2.06 7.38
N ARG A 462 -21.97 0.90 7.63
CA ARG A 462 -22.65 -0.37 7.87
C ARG A 462 -23.48 -0.34 9.16
N SER A 463 -22.83 -0.14 10.31
CA SER A 463 -23.46 -0.29 11.63
C SER A 463 -24.58 0.74 11.85
N VAL A 464 -24.33 2.02 11.55
CA VAL A 464 -25.37 3.04 11.66
C VAL A 464 -26.47 2.84 10.63
N GLY A 465 -26.13 2.46 9.39
CA GLY A 465 -27.11 2.11 8.36
C GLY A 465 -28.03 0.95 8.76
N GLU A 466 -27.53 0.01 9.58
CA GLU A 466 -28.29 -1.11 10.16
C GLU A 466 -29.03 -0.74 11.45
N GLY A 467 -28.86 0.49 11.95
CA GLY A 467 -29.54 1.03 13.12
C GLY A 467 -28.80 0.85 14.45
N GLU A 468 -27.57 0.33 14.41
CA GLU A 468 -26.68 0.30 15.56
C GLU A 468 -26.00 1.65 15.76
N ILE A 469 -25.80 2.08 17.02
CA ILE A 469 -24.98 3.25 17.35
C ILE A 469 -23.73 2.79 18.13
N PRO A 470 -22.60 2.57 17.44
CA PRO A 470 -21.35 2.14 18.06
C PRO A 470 -20.89 3.07 19.18
N ARG A 471 -20.07 2.54 20.10
CA ARG A 471 -19.59 3.32 21.26
C ARG A 471 -18.68 4.48 20.83
N TYR A 472 -17.88 4.31 19.79
CA TYR A 472 -16.99 5.36 19.31
C TYR A 472 -17.78 6.56 18.74
N ILE A 473 -18.93 6.35 18.10
CA ILE A 473 -19.83 7.44 17.66
C ILE A 473 -20.39 8.21 18.85
N ARG A 474 -20.59 7.57 20.00
CA ARG A 474 -21.12 8.23 21.21
C ARG A 474 -20.09 9.07 21.95
N ARG A 475 -18.78 8.81 21.74
CA ARG A 475 -17.69 9.31 22.60
C ARG A 475 -16.60 10.10 21.87
N ASN A 476 -16.21 9.65 20.68
CA ASN A 476 -15.05 10.18 19.97
C ASN A 476 -15.38 11.54 19.34
N LEU A 477 -14.35 12.18 18.78
CA LEU A 477 -14.48 13.38 17.96
C LEU A 477 -14.00 13.04 16.56
N PHE A 478 -14.77 13.45 15.55
CA PHE A 478 -14.38 13.29 14.15
C PHE A 478 -13.82 14.62 13.65
N GLY A 479 -12.50 14.67 13.49
CA GLY A 479 -11.81 15.81 12.88
C GLY A 479 -11.87 15.75 11.35
N ARG A 480 -11.30 16.76 10.70
CA ARG A 480 -11.26 16.90 9.24
C ARG A 480 -10.86 15.61 8.51
N GLU A 481 -9.73 15.00 8.86
CA GLU A 481 -9.18 13.84 8.13
C GLU A 481 -10.14 12.64 8.16
N ALA A 482 -10.80 12.40 9.30
CA ALA A 482 -11.80 11.34 9.44
C ALA A 482 -13.07 11.64 8.61
N LEU A 483 -13.52 12.91 8.58
CA LEU A 483 -14.69 13.32 7.78
C LEU A 483 -14.41 13.29 6.28
N GLU A 484 -13.19 13.63 5.87
CA GLU A 484 -12.71 13.55 4.50
C GLU A 484 -12.68 12.09 4.02
N ALA A 485 -12.00 11.21 4.77
CA ALA A 485 -11.99 9.77 4.48
C ALA A 485 -13.40 9.18 4.44
N PHE A 486 -14.27 9.56 5.39
CA PHE A 486 -15.66 9.11 5.43
C PHE A 486 -16.45 9.53 4.20
N GLY A 487 -16.34 10.79 3.76
CA GLY A 487 -16.98 11.28 2.54
C GLY A 487 -16.57 10.49 1.30
N HIS A 488 -15.27 10.24 1.14
CA HIS A 488 -14.75 9.47 0.01
C HIS A 488 -15.25 8.01 0.00
N VAL A 489 -15.25 7.35 1.16
CA VAL A 489 -15.78 5.98 1.28
C VAL A 489 -17.28 5.94 0.98
N ALA A 490 -18.05 6.90 1.51
CA ALA A 490 -19.49 7.00 1.28
C ALA A 490 -19.83 7.17 -0.20
N ARG A 491 -19.03 7.94 -0.95
CA ARG A 491 -19.24 8.19 -2.38
C ARG A 491 -19.12 6.92 -3.22
N GLY A 492 -18.16 6.05 -2.88
CA GLY A 492 -18.00 4.75 -3.54
C GLY A 492 -19.05 3.70 -3.12
N ARG A 493 -19.93 4.03 -2.16
CA ARG A 493 -20.87 3.08 -1.51
C ARG A 493 -22.27 3.70 -1.39
N GLU A 494 -22.82 4.17 -2.51
CA GLU A 494 -24.07 4.94 -2.54
C GLU A 494 -25.24 4.28 -1.79
N GLU A 495 -25.44 2.96 -1.92
CA GLU A 495 -26.53 2.26 -1.22
C GLU A 495 -26.34 2.24 0.31
N GLU A 496 -25.12 2.06 0.79
CA GLU A 496 -24.79 2.09 2.21
C GLU A 496 -24.89 3.52 2.76
N ALA A 497 -24.39 4.51 2.01
CA ALA A 497 -24.53 5.93 2.35
C ALA A 497 -25.99 6.37 2.47
N ASN A 498 -26.86 5.91 1.55
CA ASN A 498 -28.29 6.19 1.61
C ASN A 498 -28.98 5.53 2.82
N ARG A 499 -28.60 4.30 3.18
CA ARG A 499 -29.09 3.64 4.41
C ARG A 499 -28.62 4.37 5.66
N PHE A 500 -27.34 4.75 5.70
CA PHE A 500 -26.73 5.54 6.76
C PHE A 500 -27.48 6.87 6.97
N LEU A 501 -27.69 7.66 5.91
CA LEU A 501 -28.41 8.94 5.98
C LEU A 501 -29.83 8.79 6.53
N LYS A 502 -30.56 7.75 6.09
CA LYS A 502 -31.89 7.45 6.61
C LYS A 502 -31.87 7.14 8.11
N ALA A 503 -30.86 6.42 8.58
CA ALA A 503 -30.68 6.13 10.00
C ALA A 503 -30.31 7.41 10.80
N VAL A 504 -29.39 8.23 10.29
CA VAL A 504 -29.01 9.52 10.89
C VAL A 504 -30.23 10.41 11.09
N ARG A 505 -31.08 10.59 10.07
CA ARG A 505 -32.31 11.39 10.18
C ARG A 505 -33.22 10.92 11.30
N ARG A 506 -33.44 9.61 11.41
CA ARG A 506 -34.29 9.03 12.46
C ARG A 506 -33.71 9.30 13.85
N GLN A 507 -32.39 9.26 13.99
CA GLN A 507 -31.71 9.44 15.27
C GLN A 507 -31.61 10.92 15.69
N LEU A 508 -31.40 11.85 14.75
CA LEU A 508 -31.30 13.28 15.07
C LEU A 508 -32.59 13.87 15.66
N VAL A 509 -33.75 13.26 15.39
CA VAL A 509 -35.05 13.64 16.00
C VAL A 509 -35.11 13.25 17.48
N LEU A 510 -34.30 12.29 17.92
CA LEU A 510 -34.27 11.83 19.30
C LEU A 510 -33.23 12.64 20.10
N PRO A 511 -33.57 13.08 21.33
CA PRO A 511 -32.59 13.76 22.16
C PRO A 511 -31.50 12.78 22.61
N SER A 512 -30.23 13.16 22.42
CA SER A 512 -29.10 12.45 23.02
C SER A 512 -28.50 13.20 24.20
N ARG A 513 -28.02 12.45 25.20
CA ARG A 513 -27.27 12.97 26.35
C ARG A 513 -25.75 12.92 26.17
N ASP A 514 -25.28 12.28 25.10
CA ASP A 514 -23.86 12.13 24.76
C ASP A 514 -23.55 12.81 23.41
N ARG A 515 -22.39 12.51 22.81
CA ARG A 515 -21.96 13.12 21.54
C ARG A 515 -22.62 12.53 20.30
N THR A 516 -23.56 11.58 20.43
CA THR A 516 -24.21 10.91 19.29
C THR A 516 -24.75 11.91 18.26
N ASN A 517 -25.60 12.85 18.67
CA ASN A 517 -26.23 13.76 17.72
C ASN A 517 -25.21 14.69 17.04
N ILE A 518 -24.15 15.07 17.76
CA ILE A 518 -23.04 15.87 17.22
C ILE A 518 -22.32 15.08 16.13
N ASN A 519 -21.93 13.86 16.44
CA ASN A 519 -21.15 13.00 15.54
C ASN A 519 -21.97 12.52 14.35
N LEU A 520 -23.24 12.14 14.56
CA LEU A 520 -24.16 11.79 13.47
C LEU A 520 -24.49 12.98 12.58
N ALA A 521 -24.55 14.21 13.11
CA ALA A 521 -24.76 15.40 12.30
C ALA A 521 -23.57 15.65 11.36
N VAL A 522 -22.33 15.62 11.85
CA VAL A 522 -21.14 15.87 11.02
C VAL A 522 -20.88 14.75 10.01
N LEU A 523 -21.03 13.48 10.40
CA LEU A 523 -20.95 12.34 9.49
C LEU A 523 -22.12 12.34 8.48
N GLY A 524 -23.32 12.74 8.94
CA GLY A 524 -24.49 12.92 8.09
C GLY A 524 -24.27 13.95 6.99
N VAL A 525 -23.64 15.08 7.30
CA VAL A 525 -23.26 16.09 6.29
C VAL A 525 -22.27 15.50 5.29
N ALA A 526 -21.22 14.82 5.74
CA ALA A 526 -20.24 14.19 4.87
C ALA A 526 -20.87 13.13 3.95
N ALA A 527 -21.77 12.28 4.46
CA ALA A 527 -22.54 11.32 3.66
C ALA A 527 -23.50 12.00 2.69
N ALA A 528 -24.16 13.10 3.08
CA ALA A 528 -25.09 13.83 2.21
C ALA A 528 -24.35 14.46 1.03
N CYS A 529 -23.15 15.02 1.27
CA CYS A 529 -22.25 15.50 0.21
C CYS A 529 -21.82 14.39 -0.76
N ALA A 530 -21.75 13.14 -0.28
CA ALA A 530 -21.34 11.99 -1.08
C ALA A 530 -22.49 11.32 -1.85
N ALA A 531 -23.73 11.45 -1.38
CA ALA A 531 -24.92 10.81 -1.96
C ALA A 531 -25.44 11.60 -3.19
N VAL A 532 -25.81 10.87 -4.25
CA VAL A 532 -26.36 11.46 -5.48
C VAL A 532 -27.77 12.01 -5.23
N TYR A 533 -27.86 13.35 -5.25
CA TYR A 533 -28.97 14.34 -5.34
C TYR A 533 -30.44 14.03 -4.93
N ASP A 534 -30.93 12.79 -4.91
CA ASP A 534 -32.38 12.54 -4.76
C ASP A 534 -32.85 12.39 -3.29
N ASP A 535 -31.93 12.19 -2.34
CA ASP A 535 -32.26 12.03 -0.92
C ASP A 535 -31.20 12.63 0.01
N ALA A 536 -30.82 13.89 -0.19
CA ALA A 536 -29.82 14.59 0.63
C ALA A 536 -30.41 15.45 1.78
N ASN A 537 -31.73 15.47 1.94
CA ASN A 537 -32.42 16.28 2.96
C ASN A 537 -31.86 15.98 4.36
N LEU A 538 -31.27 16.95 5.04
CA LEU A 538 -30.70 16.77 6.37
C LEU A 538 -30.93 18.03 7.18
N GLU A 539 -31.79 17.92 8.19
CA GLU A 539 -32.11 19.01 9.11
C GLU A 539 -31.36 18.80 10.42
N ILE A 540 -30.53 19.78 10.79
CA ILE A 540 -29.71 19.77 12.01
C ILE A 540 -30.18 20.94 12.87
N GLY A 541 -30.87 20.61 13.97
CA GLY A 541 -31.51 21.57 14.86
C GLY A 541 -30.96 21.49 16.28
N ASP A 542 -30.68 22.63 16.91
CA ASP A 542 -30.41 22.75 18.36
C ASP A 542 -29.23 21.89 18.87
N ILE A 543 -28.21 21.71 18.03
CA ILE A 543 -27.00 20.92 18.34
C ILE A 543 -25.75 21.82 18.34
N GLY A 544 -24.80 21.55 19.23
CA GLY A 544 -23.48 22.18 19.24
C GLY A 544 -22.46 21.31 18.48
N LEU A 545 -21.99 21.78 17.32
CA LEU A 545 -20.98 21.11 16.49
C LEU A 545 -19.58 21.62 16.85
N GLY A 546 -18.64 20.69 17.01
CA GLY A 546 -17.22 20.99 17.21
C GLY A 546 -16.59 21.47 15.91
N GLU A 547 -16.28 20.52 15.02
CA GLU A 547 -15.82 20.81 13.67
C GLU A 547 -16.87 20.39 12.65
N LEU A 548 -17.05 21.19 11.61
CA LEU A 548 -17.90 20.88 10.45
C LEU A 548 -17.07 21.04 9.18
N TYR A 549 -17.09 20.01 8.34
CA TYR A 549 -16.36 19.94 7.08
C TYR A 549 -17.24 19.37 5.97
N PHE A 550 -17.08 19.89 4.76
CA PHE A 550 -17.82 19.46 3.57
C PHE A 550 -16.82 18.86 2.57
N PRO A 551 -16.74 17.52 2.45
CA PRO A 551 -15.76 16.86 1.58
C PRO A 551 -16.03 17.13 0.09
N PHE A 552 -17.28 17.43 -0.26
CA PHE A 552 -17.71 17.75 -1.62
C PHE A 552 -18.71 18.89 -1.61
N ALA A 553 -19.09 19.37 -2.79
CA ALA A 553 -20.14 20.37 -2.97
C ALA A 553 -21.42 19.97 -2.23
N ALA A 554 -21.96 20.88 -1.42
CA ALA A 554 -23.16 20.61 -0.66
C ALA A 554 -24.38 20.46 -1.61
N PRO A 555 -25.15 19.38 -1.51
CA PRO A 555 -26.39 19.22 -2.26
C PRO A 555 -27.47 20.16 -1.72
N ASP A 556 -28.60 20.23 -2.45
CA ASP A 556 -29.81 20.86 -1.90
C ASP A 556 -30.34 20.01 -0.74
N GLY A 557 -30.83 20.66 0.32
CA GLY A 557 -31.54 20.00 1.42
C GLY A 557 -30.79 19.93 2.76
N ILE A 558 -29.54 20.41 2.85
CA ILE A 558 -28.84 20.53 4.14
C ILE A 558 -29.23 21.85 4.82
N THR A 559 -29.84 21.77 6.00
CA THR A 559 -30.35 22.92 6.75
C THR A 559 -29.91 22.87 8.21
N PHE A 560 -29.40 24.01 8.71
CA PHE A 560 -29.02 24.20 10.12
C PHE A 560 -29.96 25.19 10.81
N ARG A 561 -30.39 24.88 12.03
CA ARG A 561 -31.25 25.74 12.86
C ARG A 561 -30.81 25.70 14.32
N GLY A 562 -30.77 26.83 15.01
CA GLY A 562 -30.40 26.87 16.44
C GLY A 562 -29.03 26.22 16.78
N THR A 563 -28.17 26.04 15.78
CA THR A 563 -26.97 25.21 15.86
C THR A 563 -25.74 26.09 16.10
N THR A 564 -24.90 25.73 17.06
CA THR A 564 -23.62 26.41 17.25
C THR A 564 -22.52 25.60 16.56
N ILE A 565 -21.76 26.19 15.66
CA ILE A 565 -20.66 25.57 14.93
C ILE A 565 -19.36 26.21 15.43
N SER A 566 -18.51 25.43 16.11
CA SER A 566 -17.27 25.96 16.68
C SER A 566 -16.25 26.26 15.58
N ILE A 567 -16.05 25.35 14.64
CA ILE A 567 -15.19 25.55 13.47
C ILE A 567 -15.90 25.04 12.22
N LEU A 568 -16.16 25.94 11.26
CA LEU A 568 -16.60 25.59 9.91
C LEU A 568 -15.40 25.65 8.96
N ARG A 569 -14.92 24.47 8.55
CA ARG A 569 -13.83 24.33 7.58
C ARG A 569 -14.40 24.34 6.17
N ALA A 570 -14.50 25.53 5.57
CA ALA A 570 -15.13 25.75 4.27
C ALA A 570 -14.13 26.03 3.14
N ALA A 571 -12.82 25.98 3.40
CA ALA A 571 -11.81 26.14 2.36
C ALA A 571 -12.07 25.19 1.17
N SER A 572 -12.13 25.75 -0.04
CA SER A 572 -12.46 25.07 -1.29
C SER A 572 -13.85 24.40 -1.34
N ALA A 573 -14.74 24.64 -0.38
CA ALA A 573 -16.08 24.06 -0.34
C ALA A 573 -17.11 24.89 -1.13
N ASP A 574 -18.11 24.23 -1.72
CA ASP A 574 -19.30 24.87 -2.27
C ASP A 574 -20.48 24.68 -1.31
N LEU A 575 -20.82 25.75 -0.60
CA LEU A 575 -21.87 25.81 0.41
C LEU A 575 -23.11 26.59 -0.06
N ARG A 576 -23.19 26.98 -1.33
CA ARG A 576 -24.27 27.86 -1.85
C ARG A 576 -25.69 27.32 -1.59
N LYS A 577 -25.82 25.99 -1.53
CA LYS A 577 -27.08 25.28 -1.32
C LYS A 577 -27.40 24.99 0.15
N VAL A 578 -26.46 25.26 1.06
CA VAL A 578 -26.65 25.09 2.49
C VAL A 578 -27.52 26.21 3.03
N ARG A 579 -28.51 25.86 3.85
CA ARG A 579 -29.40 26.83 4.50
C ARG A 579 -29.04 26.99 5.97
N PHE A 580 -28.70 28.21 6.36
CA PHE A 580 -28.51 28.59 7.76
C PHE A 580 -29.72 29.40 8.22
N GLU A 581 -30.53 28.82 9.10
CA GLU A 581 -31.73 29.44 9.65
C GLU A 581 -31.47 30.21 10.95
N SER A 582 -32.54 30.71 11.57
CA SER A 582 -32.46 31.48 12.81
C SER A 582 -31.74 30.71 13.93
N GLY A 583 -30.87 31.41 14.64
CA GLY A 583 -30.16 30.88 15.82
C GLY A 583 -28.91 30.08 15.50
N VAL A 584 -28.47 30.01 14.23
CA VAL A 584 -27.16 29.45 13.90
C VAL A 584 -26.06 30.43 14.27
N VAL A 585 -25.03 29.95 14.97
CA VAL A 585 -23.84 30.71 15.33
C VAL A 585 -22.61 29.99 14.79
N ILE A 586 -21.73 30.71 14.10
CA ILE A 586 -20.42 30.19 13.67
C ILE A 586 -19.38 30.91 14.52
N VAL A 587 -18.52 30.17 15.22
CA VAL A 587 -17.42 30.77 15.99
C VAL A 587 -16.24 31.06 15.06
N THR A 588 -15.67 30.03 14.45
CA THR A 588 -14.58 30.17 13.48
C THR A 588 -15.04 29.72 12.09
N LEU A 589 -14.79 30.53 11.07
CA LEU A 589 -14.98 30.20 9.66
C LEU A 589 -13.62 30.19 8.95
N GLU A 590 -13.25 29.06 8.35
CA GLU A 590 -12.05 28.94 7.52
C GLU A 590 -12.44 28.94 6.04
N ILE A 591 -11.91 29.87 5.25
CA ILE A 591 -12.19 30.00 3.80
C ILE A 591 -10.92 30.25 2.99
N ASP A 592 -11.03 30.05 1.69
CA ASP A 592 -10.04 30.45 0.69
C ASP A 592 -10.72 31.12 -0.53
N GLY A 593 -9.94 31.55 -1.51
CA GLY A 593 -10.46 32.19 -2.72
C GLY A 593 -11.33 31.29 -3.62
N ARG A 594 -11.45 30.00 -3.32
CA ARG A 594 -12.29 29.04 -4.07
C ARG A 594 -13.61 28.74 -3.36
N THR A 595 -13.76 29.19 -2.12
CA THR A 595 -14.93 28.91 -1.29
C THR A 595 -16.17 29.63 -1.85
N LEU A 596 -17.27 28.90 -2.03
CA LEU A 596 -18.55 29.46 -2.48
C LEU A 596 -19.56 29.44 -1.33
N LEU A 597 -19.84 30.61 -0.76
CA LEU A 597 -20.71 30.76 0.40
C LEU A 597 -22.19 30.91 -0.01
N PRO A 598 -23.15 30.53 0.85
CA PRO A 598 -24.56 30.84 0.64
C PRO A 598 -24.81 32.34 0.75
N LEU A 599 -25.91 32.81 0.14
CA LEU A 599 -26.33 34.22 0.17
C LEU A 599 -26.49 34.77 1.60
N CYS A 600 -26.89 33.91 2.53
CA CYS A 600 -27.06 34.24 3.93
C CYS A 600 -26.18 33.29 4.76
N ILE A 601 -24.97 33.74 5.11
CA ILE A 601 -24.12 33.06 6.08
C ILE A 601 -24.15 33.80 7.43
N PRO A 602 -24.29 33.10 8.57
CA PRO A 602 -24.13 33.72 9.88
C PRO A 602 -22.75 34.36 10.00
N LEU A 603 -22.70 35.58 10.53
CA LEU A 603 -21.43 36.28 10.71
C LEU A 603 -20.57 35.53 11.76
N PRO A 604 -19.36 35.06 11.41
CA PRO A 604 -18.51 34.34 12.33
C PRO A 604 -17.83 35.28 13.34
N GLN A 605 -17.38 34.74 14.47
CA GLN A 605 -16.58 35.49 15.44
C GLN A 605 -15.12 35.66 14.98
N ILE A 606 -14.59 34.64 14.31
CA ILE A 606 -13.22 34.56 13.79
C ILE A 606 -13.29 34.10 12.33
N LEU A 607 -12.54 34.78 11.46
CA LEU A 607 -12.34 34.39 10.07
C LEU A 607 -10.87 34.01 9.84
N VAL A 608 -10.64 32.81 9.32
CA VAL A 608 -9.32 32.32 8.92
C VAL A 608 -9.27 32.26 7.40
N ARG A 609 -8.22 32.85 6.82
CA ARG A 609 -7.94 32.89 5.38
C ARG A 609 -6.49 32.50 5.14
N SER A 610 -6.14 32.25 3.88
CA SER A 610 -4.74 31.99 3.48
C SER A 610 -3.78 33.14 3.78
N ASP A 611 -4.28 34.38 3.87
CA ASP A 611 -3.51 35.59 4.14
C ASP A 611 -3.43 35.98 5.63
N GLY A 612 -4.18 35.30 6.51
CA GLY A 612 -4.17 35.56 7.95
C GLY A 612 -5.46 35.19 8.68
N THR A 613 -5.50 35.48 9.98
CA THR A 613 -6.67 35.28 10.85
C THR A 613 -7.11 36.62 11.43
N THR A 614 -8.41 36.89 11.41
CA THR A 614 -9.00 38.13 11.93
C THR A 614 -10.20 37.83 12.83
N ALA A 615 -10.35 38.63 13.89
CA ALA A 615 -11.54 38.64 14.76
C ALA A 615 -12.28 40.00 14.70
N ASP A 616 -11.82 40.92 13.84
CA ASP A 616 -12.43 42.22 13.64
C ASP A 616 -13.75 42.05 12.86
N GLN A 617 -14.87 42.34 13.52
CA GLN A 617 -16.20 42.14 12.96
C GLN A 617 -16.48 42.98 11.70
N ASP A 618 -15.84 44.15 11.55
CA ASP A 618 -16.02 44.99 10.36
C ASP A 618 -15.17 44.48 9.18
N ASP A 619 -14.01 43.90 9.46
CA ASP A 619 -13.21 43.20 8.46
C ASP A 619 -13.89 41.90 8.00
N ILE A 620 -14.43 41.12 8.93
CA ILE A 620 -15.20 39.90 8.64
C ILE A 620 -16.43 40.23 7.79
N LYS A 621 -17.21 41.26 8.15
CA LYS A 621 -18.36 41.71 7.34
C LYS A 621 -17.95 42.16 5.95
N ARG A 622 -16.83 42.87 5.80
CA ARG A 622 -16.33 43.27 4.47
C ARG A 622 -15.89 42.06 3.65
N ALA A 623 -15.25 41.09 4.28
CA ALA A 623 -14.78 39.87 3.62
C ALA A 623 -15.93 38.93 3.21
N LEU A 624 -17.04 38.93 3.95
CA LEU A 624 -18.20 38.05 3.71
C LEU A 624 -19.37 38.75 3.02
N SER A 625 -19.37 40.08 2.94
CA SER A 625 -20.37 40.82 2.17
C SER A 625 -20.30 40.39 0.71
N PRO A 626 -21.44 40.09 0.06
CA PRO A 626 -21.47 40.02 -1.39
C PRO A 626 -20.99 41.39 -1.87
N VAL A 627 -19.84 41.43 -2.54
CA VAL A 627 -19.15 42.65 -2.93
C VAL A 627 -20.14 43.59 -3.63
N GLU A 628 -20.62 44.63 -2.93
CA GLU A 628 -20.84 45.91 -3.58
C GLU A 628 -19.44 46.33 -4.05
N VAL A 629 -19.28 46.39 -5.36
CA VAL A 629 -18.03 46.69 -6.04
C VAL A 629 -17.54 48.07 -5.58
N VAL A 630 -16.77 48.09 -4.50
CA VAL A 630 -15.93 49.23 -4.14
C VAL A 630 -14.87 49.27 -5.23
N ASN A 631 -14.88 50.38 -5.97
CA ASN A 631 -13.91 50.73 -7.01
C ASN A 631 -12.48 50.58 -6.51
N ASP A 632 -11.95 49.37 -6.55
CA ASP A 632 -10.53 49.15 -6.68
C ASP A 632 -10.22 49.30 -8.17
N LEU A 633 -9.40 50.30 -8.51
CA LEU A 633 -9.13 50.78 -9.88
C LEU A 633 -8.51 49.71 -10.82
N ASP A 634 -8.41 48.47 -10.36
CA ASP A 634 -7.91 47.31 -11.10
C ASP A 634 -8.95 46.18 -11.30
N THR A 635 -10.21 46.34 -10.84
CA THR A 635 -11.28 45.34 -11.06
C THR A 635 -11.96 45.49 -12.43
N LEU A 636 -12.05 44.39 -13.16
CA LEU A 636 -12.64 44.33 -14.51
C LEU A 636 -14.16 44.26 -14.42
N PHE A 637 -14.87 45.28 -14.90
CA PHE A 637 -16.33 45.34 -14.89
C PHE A 637 -16.97 44.56 -16.05
N TRP A 638 -17.68 43.49 -15.76
CA TRP A 638 -18.43 42.69 -16.74
C TRP A 638 -19.91 43.07 -16.70
N SER A 639 -20.63 42.98 -17.84
CA SER A 639 -22.10 43.04 -17.82
C SER A 639 -22.66 41.84 -17.05
N GLU A 640 -23.84 41.97 -16.45
CA GLU A 640 -24.48 40.88 -15.68
C GLU A 640 -24.57 39.58 -16.48
N SER A 641 -24.95 39.69 -17.76
CA SER A 641 -25.00 38.59 -18.73
C SER A 641 -23.63 37.94 -18.97
N LEU A 642 -22.57 38.74 -19.15
CA LEU A 642 -21.22 38.21 -19.36
C LEU A 642 -20.61 37.62 -18.08
N SER A 643 -20.85 38.23 -16.93
CA SER A 643 -20.39 37.73 -15.63
C SER A 643 -21.04 36.39 -15.31
N GLU A 644 -22.34 36.23 -15.63
CA GLU A 644 -23.04 34.96 -15.47
C GLU A 644 -22.45 33.87 -16.37
N LEU A 645 -22.26 34.17 -17.67
CA LEU A 645 -21.69 33.22 -18.63
C LEU A 645 -20.24 32.85 -18.28
N LEU A 646 -19.38 33.83 -18.00
CA LEU A 646 -17.99 33.58 -17.63
C LEU A 646 -17.88 32.80 -16.33
N GLY A 647 -18.71 33.10 -15.32
CA GLY A 647 -18.77 32.30 -14.09
C GLY A 647 -19.26 30.86 -14.34
N ARG A 648 -20.20 30.64 -15.29
CA ARG A 648 -20.61 29.29 -15.70
C ARG A 648 -19.44 28.57 -16.39
N ILE A 649 -18.71 29.26 -17.27
CA ILE A 649 -17.53 28.72 -17.94
C ILE A 649 -16.42 28.40 -16.93
N ASP A 650 -16.12 29.29 -15.98
CA ASP A 650 -15.09 29.10 -14.96
C ASP A 650 -15.41 27.92 -14.02
N ARG A 651 -16.68 27.58 -13.84
CA ARG A 651 -17.11 26.37 -13.09
C ARG A 651 -17.15 25.11 -13.97
N TYR A 652 -17.35 25.29 -15.27
CA TYR A 652 -17.40 24.21 -16.24
C TYR A 652 -16.03 23.90 -16.86
N ARG A 653 -15.00 24.72 -16.58
CA ARG A 653 -13.67 24.65 -17.19
C ARG A 653 -12.94 23.34 -16.96
N THR A 654 -13.35 22.56 -15.96
CA THR A 654 -12.90 21.19 -15.67
C THR A 654 -13.42 20.14 -16.64
N PHE A 655 -14.39 20.48 -17.49
CA PHE A 655 -15.04 19.57 -18.43
C PHE A 655 -14.86 20.05 -19.88
N TRP A 656 -14.92 19.11 -20.83
CA TRP A 656 -15.00 19.45 -22.25
C TRP A 656 -16.43 19.81 -22.63
N LEU A 657 -16.63 21.03 -23.13
CA LEU A 657 -17.92 21.50 -23.62
C LEU A 657 -18.14 21.00 -25.05
N ARG A 658 -19.13 20.13 -25.25
CA ARG A 658 -19.60 19.76 -26.59
C ARG A 658 -20.32 20.95 -27.19
N THR A 659 -20.04 21.36 -28.42
CA THR A 659 -20.73 22.53 -28.99
C THR A 659 -22.12 22.22 -29.56
N ASN A 660 -22.54 20.94 -29.59
CA ASN A 660 -23.85 20.53 -30.08
C ASN A 660 -24.88 20.48 -28.94
N VAL A 661 -25.87 21.38 -28.98
CA VAL A 661 -26.88 21.55 -27.92
C VAL A 661 -27.64 20.25 -27.61
N ASN A 662 -27.88 19.39 -28.59
CA ASN A 662 -28.69 18.17 -28.40
C ASN A 662 -27.95 17.05 -27.65
N ASP A 663 -26.62 17.03 -27.67
CA ASP A 663 -25.78 15.96 -27.11
C ASP A 663 -24.84 16.43 -25.99
N THR A 664 -25.05 17.65 -25.50
CA THR A 664 -24.31 18.23 -24.36
C THR A 664 -25.05 17.92 -23.06
N ASP A 665 -24.31 17.71 -21.97
CA ASP A 665 -24.83 17.60 -20.61
C ASP A 665 -25.62 18.85 -20.18
N PRO A 666 -26.52 18.75 -19.18
CA PRO A 666 -27.39 19.86 -18.80
C PRO A 666 -26.65 21.15 -18.36
N PRO A 667 -25.51 21.09 -17.63
CA PRO A 667 -24.67 22.26 -17.36
C PRO A 667 -24.09 22.91 -18.62
N GLY A 668 -23.50 22.14 -19.53
CA GLY A 668 -22.91 22.65 -20.77
C GLY A 668 -23.94 23.28 -21.73
N ARG A 669 -25.16 22.73 -21.81
CA ARG A 669 -26.25 23.33 -22.61
C ARG A 669 -26.56 24.77 -22.19
N LYS A 670 -26.49 25.07 -20.88
CA LYS A 670 -26.73 26.41 -20.34
C LYS A 670 -25.63 27.41 -20.69
N ILE A 671 -24.45 26.93 -21.09
CA ILE A 671 -23.35 27.76 -21.59
C ILE A 671 -23.57 28.04 -23.08
N ILE A 672 -23.86 27.02 -23.88
CA ILE A 672 -24.00 27.14 -25.35
C ILE A 672 -25.26 27.89 -25.75
N ALA A 673 -26.35 27.70 -25.02
CA ALA A 673 -27.61 28.39 -25.27
C ALA A 673 -27.63 29.84 -24.73
N HIS A 674 -26.53 30.30 -24.12
CA HIS A 674 -26.43 31.65 -23.60
C HIS A 674 -26.31 32.67 -24.77
N PRO A 675 -27.02 33.82 -24.74
CA PRO A 675 -27.00 34.79 -25.85
C PRO A 675 -25.60 35.29 -26.22
N ASP A 676 -24.72 35.45 -25.22
CA ASP A 676 -23.34 35.90 -25.42
C ASP A 676 -22.33 34.79 -25.78
N TRP A 677 -22.76 33.53 -25.91
CA TRP A 677 -21.87 32.38 -26.08
C TRP A 677 -20.96 32.50 -27.30
N GLU A 678 -21.51 32.77 -28.49
CA GLU A 678 -20.70 32.84 -29.72
C GLU A 678 -19.61 33.92 -29.62
N ARG A 679 -19.97 35.08 -29.05
CA ARG A 679 -19.06 36.20 -28.84
C ARG A 679 -17.94 35.84 -27.86
N VAL A 680 -18.28 35.22 -26.72
CA VAL A 680 -17.32 34.80 -25.71
C VAL A 680 -16.41 33.69 -26.25
N TYR A 681 -16.96 32.69 -26.92
CA TYR A 681 -16.20 31.60 -27.51
C TYR A 681 -15.18 32.08 -28.56
N LEU A 682 -15.56 33.00 -29.44
CA LEU A 682 -14.62 33.59 -30.41
C LEU A 682 -13.50 34.37 -29.72
N ALA A 683 -13.83 35.19 -28.72
CA ALA A 683 -12.84 35.95 -27.97
C ALA A 683 -11.84 35.03 -27.23
N LEU A 684 -12.34 33.96 -26.59
CA LEU A 684 -11.52 32.95 -25.93
C LEU A 684 -10.62 32.20 -26.93
N LYS A 685 -11.13 31.86 -28.11
CA LYS A 685 -10.37 31.15 -29.14
C LYS A 685 -9.24 31.99 -29.72
N GLU A 686 -9.49 33.27 -29.96
CA GLU A 686 -8.47 34.18 -30.48
C GLU A 686 -7.40 34.55 -29.46
N LEU A 687 -7.71 34.47 -28.16
CA LEU A 687 -6.76 34.71 -27.07
C LEU A 687 -6.05 33.43 -26.60
N ASP A 688 -6.24 32.32 -27.31
CA ASP A 688 -5.70 31.00 -26.95
C ASP A 688 -6.07 30.56 -25.51
N LEU A 689 -7.29 30.90 -25.10
CA LEU A 689 -7.89 30.54 -23.81
C LEU A 689 -8.80 29.31 -23.91
N VAL A 690 -8.96 28.75 -25.11
CA VAL A 690 -9.68 27.49 -25.33
C VAL A 690 -8.95 26.59 -26.31
N THR A 691 -8.93 25.29 -26.00
CA THR A 691 -8.49 24.23 -26.91
C THR A 691 -9.70 23.59 -27.56
N VAL A 692 -9.71 23.51 -28.90
CA VAL A 692 -10.82 22.89 -29.66
C VAL A 692 -10.34 21.57 -30.27
N LYS A 693 -11.02 20.46 -29.95
CA LYS A 693 -10.74 19.13 -30.53
C LYS A 693 -12.01 18.56 -31.15
N THR A 694 -11.90 18.06 -32.38
CA THR A 694 -13.01 17.34 -33.02
C THR A 694 -12.85 15.85 -32.74
N ARG A 695 -13.79 15.26 -31.99
CA ARG A 695 -13.77 13.84 -31.61
C ARG A 695 -15.08 13.16 -32.01
N GLN A 696 -15.03 11.83 -32.16
CA GLN A 696 -16.21 10.99 -32.37
C GLN A 696 -16.42 10.15 -31.11
N ALA A 697 -17.42 10.51 -30.31
CA ALA A 697 -17.84 9.76 -29.13
C ALA A 697 -19.30 9.35 -29.37
N SER A 698 -19.54 8.06 -29.62
CA SER A 698 -20.85 7.43 -29.93
C SER A 698 -21.90 8.39 -30.51
N GLY A 699 -21.80 8.69 -31.81
CA GLY A 699 -22.63 9.66 -32.52
C GLY A 699 -21.87 10.38 -33.65
N THR A 700 -22.49 11.41 -34.24
CA THR A 700 -21.87 12.29 -35.25
C THR A 700 -20.69 13.08 -34.65
N ARG A 701 -19.67 13.37 -35.47
CA ARG A 701 -18.48 14.14 -35.03
C ARG A 701 -18.90 15.52 -34.52
N ALA A 702 -18.50 15.86 -33.30
CA ALA A 702 -18.76 17.15 -32.67
C ALA A 702 -17.44 17.83 -32.27
N ALA A 703 -17.44 19.16 -32.24
CA ALA A 703 -16.34 19.94 -31.68
C ALA A 703 -16.49 19.99 -30.16
N PHE A 704 -15.39 19.72 -29.47
CA PHE A 704 -15.27 19.80 -28.03
C PHE A 704 -14.35 20.97 -27.70
N VAL A 705 -14.78 21.82 -26.79
CA VAL A 705 -14.09 23.03 -26.35
C VAL A 705 -13.65 22.83 -24.91
N HIS A 706 -12.38 23.01 -24.62
CA HIS A 706 -11.83 22.99 -23.26
C HIS A 706 -11.25 24.35 -22.92
N PHE A 707 -11.59 24.88 -21.76
CA PHE A 707 -11.16 26.21 -21.31
C PHE A 707 -9.85 26.13 -20.52
N ARG A 708 -8.98 27.14 -20.63
CA ARG A 708 -7.75 27.24 -19.81
C ARG A 708 -8.12 27.41 -18.33
N GLN A 709 -7.39 26.75 -17.44
CA GLN A 709 -7.72 26.69 -16.01
C GLN A 709 -6.72 27.41 -15.08
N ASP A 710 -5.56 27.79 -15.63
CA ASP A 710 -4.46 28.45 -14.92
C ASP A 710 -4.75 29.92 -14.57
N MET A 711 -5.91 30.43 -14.96
CA MET A 711 -6.33 31.80 -14.70
C MET A 711 -7.86 31.90 -14.61
N SER A 712 -8.34 32.88 -13.84
CA SER A 712 -9.75 33.25 -13.79
C SER A 712 -10.11 34.03 -15.06
N LEU A 713 -11.10 33.57 -15.83
CA LEU A 713 -11.53 34.30 -17.02
C LEU A 713 -12.14 35.67 -16.65
N MET A 714 -12.75 35.77 -15.46
CA MET A 714 -13.27 37.02 -14.92
C MET A 714 -12.16 38.04 -14.55
N GLU A 715 -10.92 37.59 -14.35
CA GLU A 715 -9.77 38.45 -14.03
C GLU A 715 -8.88 38.72 -15.26
N HIS A 716 -9.23 38.17 -16.43
CA HIS A 716 -8.40 38.24 -17.63
C HIS A 716 -8.56 39.59 -18.37
N ARG A 717 -7.60 40.51 -18.17
CA ARG A 717 -7.64 41.90 -18.73
C ARG A 717 -7.83 41.98 -20.25
N GLU A 718 -7.16 41.11 -21.02
CA GLU A 718 -7.29 41.14 -22.49
C GLU A 718 -8.64 40.61 -22.99
N LEU A 719 -9.18 39.58 -22.33
CA LEU A 719 -10.50 39.05 -22.59
C LEU A 719 -11.57 40.12 -22.29
N HIS A 720 -11.41 40.85 -21.18
CA HIS A 720 -12.29 41.97 -20.83
C HIS A 720 -12.26 43.08 -21.88
N ARG A 721 -11.07 43.54 -22.26
CA ARG A 721 -10.91 44.57 -23.31
C ARG A 721 -11.62 44.17 -24.60
N LYS A 722 -11.47 42.90 -25.00
CA LYS A 722 -12.02 42.36 -26.26
C LYS A 722 -13.54 42.21 -26.22
N LEU A 723 -14.06 41.76 -25.10
CA LEU A 723 -15.50 41.58 -24.91
C LEU A 723 -16.22 42.89 -24.60
N MET A 724 -15.55 43.95 -24.15
CA MET A 724 -16.18 45.25 -23.87
C MET A 724 -16.06 46.25 -25.04
N GLN A 725 -15.05 46.15 -25.91
CA GLN A 725 -14.88 47.06 -27.06
C GLN A 725 -15.84 46.80 -28.23
N ASN A 726 -16.38 45.59 -28.37
CA ASN A 726 -17.34 45.24 -29.44
C ASN A 726 -18.82 45.49 -29.06
N GLY A 727 -19.10 46.25 -27.99
CA GLY A 727 -20.45 46.57 -27.51
C GLY A 727 -21.05 47.87 -28.06
N GLY A 728 -20.37 48.56 -29.00
CA GLY A 728 -20.86 49.76 -29.65
C GLY A 728 -21.09 49.54 -31.15
N ALA A 729 -22.19 48.89 -31.49
CA ALA A 729 -22.83 48.94 -32.82
C ALA A 729 -24.32 48.65 -32.66
#